data_AF-K0DSW8-F1
#
_entry.id   AF-K0DSW8-F1
#
_cell.length_a   1.000
_cell.length_b   1.000
_cell.length_c   1.000
_cell.angle_alpha   90.00
_cell.angle_beta   90.00
_cell.angle_gamma   90.00
#
_symmetry.space_group_name_H-M   'P 1'
#
loop_
_entity.id
_entity.type
_entity.pdbx_description
1 polymer ?
#
loop_
_entity_poly.entity_id
_entity_poly.type
_entity_poly.pdbx_seq_one_letter_code
_entity_poly.pdbx_strand_id
1 'polypeptide(L)'
;MNKVHHSVWCETTATWVAAPETSTAKKKRGSVRRKVVVATVLAAAVLAGPDAMAAGLDATEAGPFANASGDFAVAVGFNATASGAIAVAEGANAIAAGDGSIALGANAAATGSGSTATGLAARAAGDLSTATGAISAATGARSVATGFNALASGVDSIAAGSGALARNDASAAFGSGAQANGTLSTALGYHGSASTAALSGGAFATAAGDYSVALGYTAVTSGLSSVALGYAANASGNNAFAAGPSVMAAGDNSTALGYAASTTGLNSVALGSAATASADNSVALGAGSKTGTDLTTPAYVPAGADPATIAGMNATGEVSVGSANNERRLTNVAAGAAATDAVNVSQLQAATAGVSRYFKANGLNDGTDDASATGTNAVAIGSSALATGANAVAIGSSALATGEASFAAGTNAAAQGAFSTAVGGFSSAVNDGSTALGYQASATNDNATALGYRASATAPNSVALGQGSLADRANTVSVGSAGNERQITNVAAGTADTDAVNLSQLQAVSANASRYFKANGLNDGTDDASATAANAVAIGSSALATGANAVAIGSSALATGEASFAAGTNAAAQGAFSTAVGGFSSAVNDGSTALGYQASAANDNATALGYRASAAAPNSVALGQGSLADRANTVSVGSAGNERQITNVAAGTADTDAVNVAQLKAVSDQGAATAAKLDGAVMYDRNADGSVNKNSVTLGGDAASGGTVLHNVANGVDLSDAVNVGQLNAAIGAVNNAVVNAANPFFSGEGDRDTEGAVSTGTHSLAAGANAQATGTNSSAIGAGASATGSSATAVGANSSASSNNAAVFGANSSAIANNATALGAGATASAANSVALGQGSVADRANTVSVGAAGQERQIANVAAGVQGTDAVNVNQLQQSVSGAVGEARSYTDDQIRSARRDSYGGTASALAMAGLPQAVLPGRGMVAMAGGTYGGQSALAIGVSQLSETGKWVYKLQGSTDSRGQFGASVGAGMHW
;
A
#
# COMPACT_ATOMS: atom_id res chain seq x y z
N MET A 1 28.58 47.95 -10.75
CA MET A 1 29.86 47.94 -10.00
C MET A 1 31.01 47.90 -10.99
N ASN A 2 32.15 48.51 -10.61
CA ASN A 2 33.40 48.75 -11.34
C ASN A 2 33.47 49.96 -12.27
N LYS A 3 33.90 51.10 -11.71
CA LYS A 3 34.91 51.99 -12.31
C LYS A 3 35.72 52.68 -11.20
N VAL A 4 37.03 52.62 -11.36
CA VAL A 4 38.09 52.96 -10.40
C VAL A 4 38.32 54.48 -10.39
N HIS A 5 38.52 55.08 -9.21
CA HIS A 5 39.01 56.46 -9.05
C HIS A 5 40.38 56.44 -8.35
N HIS A 6 41.34 57.21 -8.85
CA HIS A 6 42.61 57.47 -8.17
C HIS A 6 42.49 58.73 -7.30
N SER A 7 43.01 58.68 -6.09
CA SER A 7 43.06 59.82 -5.16
C SER A 7 44.25 60.72 -5.48
N VAL A 8 44.02 62.03 -5.60
CA VAL A 8 45.08 63.04 -5.77
C VAL A 8 45.00 64.06 -4.63
N TRP A 9 46.15 64.42 -4.07
CA TRP A 9 46.28 65.37 -2.97
C TRP A 9 46.17 66.81 -3.46
N CYS A 10 45.28 67.62 -2.86
CA CYS A 10 45.11 69.03 -3.18
C CYS A 10 45.75 69.92 -2.10
N GLU A 11 46.91 70.54 -2.41
CA GLU A 11 47.68 71.34 -1.45
C GLU A 11 46.97 72.63 -0.99
N THR A 12 46.00 73.15 -1.74
CA THR A 12 45.28 74.39 -1.39
C THR A 12 44.18 74.17 -0.35
N THR A 13 43.76 72.92 -0.12
CA THR A 13 42.73 72.55 0.87
C THR A 13 43.20 71.48 1.87
N ALA A 14 44.43 70.97 1.73
CA ALA A 14 45.00 69.89 2.53
C ALA A 14 44.11 68.63 2.63
N THR A 15 43.49 68.22 1.52
CA THR A 15 42.62 67.02 1.47
C THR A 15 42.85 66.18 0.20
N TRP A 16 42.53 64.88 0.29
CA TRP A 16 42.52 63.95 -0.84
C TRP A 16 41.19 64.06 -1.58
N VAL A 17 41.22 64.33 -2.89
CA VAL A 17 40.01 64.45 -3.71
C VAL A 17 40.00 63.36 -4.78
N ALA A 18 38.85 62.71 -4.98
CA ALA A 18 38.64 61.71 -6.02
C ALA A 18 38.14 62.38 -7.30
N ALA A 19 38.82 62.15 -8.43
CA ALA A 19 38.45 62.72 -9.74
C ALA A 19 38.15 61.62 -10.79
N PRO A 20 37.16 61.81 -11.70
CA PRO A 20 36.89 60.90 -12.82
C PRO A 20 37.82 61.14 -14.04
N GLU A 21 38.20 60.06 -14.72
CA GLU A 21 39.16 60.02 -15.85
C GLU A 21 38.69 60.70 -17.17
N THR A 22 37.56 61.42 -17.19
CA THR A 22 36.96 61.97 -18.44
C THR A 22 36.61 63.46 -18.42
N SER A 23 37.04 64.26 -17.45
CA SER A 23 36.84 65.72 -17.55
C SER A 23 37.84 66.36 -18.52
N THR A 24 37.40 66.64 -19.74
CA THR A 24 38.15 67.44 -20.71
C THR A 24 38.13 68.91 -20.31
N ALA A 25 39.29 69.43 -19.93
CA ALA A 25 39.48 70.85 -19.68
C ALA A 25 39.28 71.67 -20.96
N LYS A 26 38.45 72.72 -20.91
CA LYS A 26 38.47 73.83 -21.88
C LYS A 26 38.64 75.17 -21.17
N LYS A 27 39.54 75.95 -21.75
CA LYS A 27 40.20 77.16 -21.23
C LYS A 27 39.32 78.42 -21.23
N LYS A 28 39.60 79.26 -20.22
CA LYS A 28 39.69 80.75 -20.16
C LYS A 28 38.68 81.61 -20.94
N ARG A 29 38.01 82.49 -20.18
CA ARG A 29 37.92 83.96 -20.35
C ARG A 29 37.34 84.50 -19.03
N GLY A 30 38.10 85.21 -18.20
CA GLY A 30 38.46 86.60 -18.43
C GLY A 30 37.43 87.49 -17.75
N SER A 31 37.65 87.85 -16.47
CA SER A 31 36.92 88.93 -15.83
C SER A 31 37.81 89.65 -14.82
N VAL A 32 38.14 90.87 -15.22
CA VAL A 32 38.63 91.96 -14.39
C VAL A 32 37.55 92.24 -13.34
N ARG A 33 37.90 92.31 -12.06
CA ARG A 33 37.69 93.51 -11.22
C ARG A 33 37.91 93.26 -9.73
N ARG A 34 38.72 94.17 -9.19
CA ARG A 34 38.51 94.93 -7.96
C ARG A 34 38.66 94.16 -6.65
N LYS A 35 39.83 94.42 -6.03
CA LYS A 35 39.92 95.05 -4.71
C LYS A 35 38.56 95.11 -4.02
N VAL A 36 38.27 94.13 -3.16
CA VAL A 36 37.28 94.31 -2.11
C VAL A 36 37.84 95.40 -1.22
N VAL A 37 37.23 96.56 -1.40
CA VAL A 37 37.41 97.76 -0.62
C VAL A 37 36.98 97.42 0.81
N VAL A 38 37.96 97.39 1.72
CA VAL A 38 37.73 97.76 3.11
C VAL A 38 37.37 99.24 3.08
N ALA A 39 36.08 99.55 3.22
CA ALA A 39 35.59 100.89 3.53
C ALA A 39 34.40 100.79 4.49
N THR A 40 34.73 100.54 5.74
CA THR A 40 34.12 101.09 6.95
C THR A 40 35.35 101.40 7.82
N VAL A 41 35.82 102.63 7.97
CA VAL A 41 35.18 103.78 8.61
C VAL A 41 35.79 105.06 8.00
N LEU A 42 34.97 105.91 7.38
CA LEU A 42 35.32 107.32 7.17
C LEU A 42 34.27 108.14 7.90
N ALA A 43 34.72 109.14 8.67
CA ALA A 43 33.92 110.18 9.31
C ALA A 43 33.04 109.75 10.51
N ALA A 44 33.68 109.43 11.63
CA ALA A 44 33.17 109.85 12.95
C ALA A 44 33.65 111.29 13.23
N ALA A 45 33.15 112.24 12.44
CA ALA A 45 33.14 113.66 12.76
C ALA A 45 32.07 114.29 11.88
N VAL A 46 31.01 114.80 12.51
CA VAL A 46 29.90 115.55 11.89
C VAL A 46 28.87 114.68 11.17
N LEU A 47 27.96 114.07 11.93
CA LEU A 47 26.55 113.89 11.51
C LEU A 47 25.65 113.53 12.70
N ALA A 48 25.81 114.26 13.80
CA ALA A 48 24.72 114.43 14.77
C ALA A 48 23.72 115.42 14.13
N GLY A 49 22.61 114.91 13.62
CA GLY A 49 21.44 115.76 13.38
C GLY A 49 20.95 116.33 14.72
N PRO A 50 20.28 117.50 14.75
CA PRO A 50 19.96 118.23 15.99
C PRO A 50 19.05 117.51 17.02
N ASP A 51 18.70 116.24 16.82
CA ASP A 51 17.88 115.43 17.73
C ASP A 51 18.45 114.01 18.02
N ALA A 52 19.72 113.74 17.68
CA ALA A 52 20.39 112.46 17.96
C ALA A 52 20.94 112.44 19.40
N MET A 53 20.20 111.81 20.32
CA MET A 53 20.64 111.54 21.69
C MET A 53 20.71 110.04 21.89
N ALA A 54 21.87 109.46 21.58
CA ALA A 54 22.16 108.07 21.90
C ALA A 54 22.01 107.88 23.43
N ALA A 55 20.97 107.16 23.83
CA ALA A 55 20.64 106.97 25.25
C ALA A 55 21.42 105.82 25.90
N GLY A 56 22.01 104.92 25.10
CA GLY A 56 22.85 103.82 25.57
C GLY A 56 24.33 104.19 25.70
N LEU A 57 25.05 103.49 26.57
CA LEU A 57 26.49 103.67 26.77
C LEU A 57 27.27 103.25 25.50
N ASP A 58 28.18 104.08 24.98
CA ASP A 58 29.00 103.80 23.77
C ASP A 58 28.21 103.47 22.48
N ALA A 59 27.00 104.02 22.35
CA ALA A 59 26.16 103.87 21.17
C ALA A 59 26.50 104.87 20.02
N THR A 60 26.20 104.50 18.77
CA THR A 60 26.43 105.29 17.54
C THR A 60 25.12 105.58 16.82
N GLU A 61 24.79 106.85 16.61
CA GLU A 61 23.63 107.29 15.82
C GLU A 61 24.05 108.10 14.59
N ALA A 62 23.43 107.84 13.43
CA ALA A 62 23.64 108.62 12.22
C ALA A 62 22.39 108.69 11.33
N GLY A 63 21.65 109.79 11.39
CA GLY A 63 20.45 110.05 10.57
C GLY A 63 19.36 110.79 11.34
N PRO A 64 18.40 111.47 10.67
CA PRO A 64 17.30 112.16 11.37
C PRO A 64 16.39 111.16 12.10
N PHE A 65 16.09 111.43 13.37
CA PHE A 65 15.25 110.59 14.26
C PHE A 65 15.80 109.16 14.50
N ALA A 66 17.09 108.92 14.25
CA ALA A 66 17.72 107.67 14.68
C ALA A 66 17.77 107.59 16.22
N ASN A 67 17.60 106.39 16.79
CA ASN A 67 17.57 106.14 18.24
C ASN A 67 18.35 104.88 18.59
N ALA A 68 19.59 105.03 19.09
CA ALA A 68 20.42 103.98 19.64
C ALA A 68 20.38 104.05 21.19
N SER A 69 19.39 103.38 21.78
CA SER A 69 19.13 103.40 23.23
C SER A 69 19.74 102.23 23.99
N GLY A 70 20.19 101.17 23.31
CA GLY A 70 20.93 100.07 23.93
C GLY A 70 22.42 100.35 24.05
N ASP A 71 23.09 99.77 25.05
CA ASP A 71 24.54 99.92 25.23
C ASP A 71 25.30 99.31 24.03
N PHE A 72 26.29 100.01 23.48
CA PHE A 72 27.07 99.65 22.28
C PHE A 72 26.24 99.49 20.99
N ALA A 73 25.02 100.05 20.94
CA ALA A 73 24.15 99.94 19.77
C ALA A 73 24.54 100.89 18.62
N VAL A 74 24.18 100.57 17.39
CA VAL A 74 24.45 101.36 16.17
C VAL A 74 23.12 101.57 15.43
N ALA A 75 22.65 102.82 15.30
CA ALA A 75 21.46 103.18 14.52
C ALA A 75 21.80 104.17 13.40
N VAL A 76 21.67 103.75 12.14
CA VAL A 76 22.07 104.53 10.95
C VAL A 76 20.94 104.58 9.93
N GLY A 77 20.37 105.76 9.67
CA GLY A 77 19.26 105.98 8.74
C GLY A 77 18.13 106.83 9.32
N PHE A 78 17.19 107.27 8.47
CA PHE A 78 16.02 108.02 8.92
C PHE A 78 15.13 107.15 9.81
N ASN A 79 14.86 107.57 11.05
CA ASN A 79 13.99 106.86 12.01
C ASN A 79 14.44 105.41 12.32
N ALA A 80 15.74 105.12 12.21
CA ALA A 80 16.31 103.81 12.58
C ALA A 80 16.40 103.68 14.11
N THR A 81 15.98 102.56 14.68
CA THR A 81 15.95 102.33 16.14
C THR A 81 16.78 101.10 16.51
N ALA A 82 17.83 101.26 17.33
CA ALA A 82 18.61 100.18 17.91
C ALA A 82 18.52 100.23 19.45
N SER A 83 17.55 99.52 20.04
CA SER A 83 17.26 99.60 21.48
C SER A 83 17.82 98.45 22.32
N GLY A 84 18.26 97.35 21.70
CA GLY A 84 18.94 96.25 22.40
C GLY A 84 20.45 96.52 22.58
N ALA A 85 21.07 95.92 23.59
CA ALA A 85 22.52 96.05 23.79
C ALA A 85 23.30 95.42 22.62
N ILE A 86 24.32 96.08 22.06
CA ILE A 86 25.14 95.63 20.93
C ILE A 86 24.31 95.48 19.63
N ALA A 87 23.12 96.10 19.55
CA ALA A 87 22.25 95.99 18.39
C ALA A 87 22.68 96.91 17.22
N VAL A 88 22.45 96.52 15.97
CA VAL A 88 22.81 97.30 14.77
C VAL A 88 21.57 97.47 13.89
N ALA A 89 21.04 98.68 13.75
CA ALA A 89 19.98 99.04 12.81
C ALA A 89 20.51 99.97 11.71
N GLU A 90 20.58 99.52 10.46
CA GLU A 90 21.02 100.32 9.31
C GLU A 90 19.92 100.34 8.21
N GLY A 91 19.39 101.51 7.88
CA GLY A 91 18.32 101.71 6.90
C GLY A 91 17.15 102.54 7.42
N ALA A 92 16.37 103.14 6.53
CA ALA A 92 15.22 103.96 6.93
C ALA A 92 14.15 103.12 7.64
N ASN A 93 13.72 103.52 8.84
CA ASN A 93 12.80 102.78 9.73
C ASN A 93 13.29 101.37 10.12
N ALA A 94 14.59 101.08 10.06
CA ALA A 94 15.13 99.81 10.54
C ALA A 94 15.02 99.72 12.08
N ILE A 95 14.68 98.57 12.64
CA ILE A 95 14.46 98.37 14.08
C ILE A 95 15.29 97.16 14.55
N ALA A 96 16.30 97.37 15.38
CA ALA A 96 17.08 96.33 16.06
C ALA A 96 16.81 96.40 17.57
N ALA A 97 15.78 95.71 18.05
CA ALA A 97 15.27 95.85 19.42
C ALA A 97 15.77 94.79 20.41
N GLY A 98 16.27 93.65 19.92
CA GLY A 98 16.81 92.59 20.79
C GLY A 98 18.31 92.77 21.06
N ASP A 99 18.80 92.28 22.20
CA ASP A 99 20.23 92.33 22.53
C ASP A 99 21.07 91.54 21.51
N GLY A 100 22.07 92.16 20.89
CA GLY A 100 22.93 91.58 19.85
C GLY A 100 22.23 91.44 18.49
N SER A 101 21.10 92.12 18.27
CA SER A 101 20.33 92.02 17.03
C SER A 101 20.88 92.90 15.89
N ILE A 102 20.68 92.50 14.63
CA ILE A 102 21.17 93.20 13.44
C ILE A 102 20.02 93.39 12.44
N ALA A 103 19.57 94.61 12.17
CA ALA A 103 18.58 94.96 11.16
C ALA A 103 19.22 95.83 10.04
N LEU A 104 19.43 95.27 8.84
CA LEU A 104 20.04 95.97 7.69
C LEU A 104 19.07 96.05 6.51
N GLY A 105 18.53 97.23 6.20
CA GLY A 105 17.59 97.48 5.11
C GLY A 105 16.42 98.37 5.55
N ALA A 106 15.79 99.06 4.60
CA ALA A 106 14.64 99.92 4.93
C ALA A 106 13.47 99.09 5.48
N ASN A 107 12.92 99.50 6.62
CA ASN A 107 11.88 98.80 7.40
C ASN A 107 12.27 97.39 7.88
N ALA A 108 13.56 97.02 7.88
CA ALA A 108 14.01 95.76 8.44
C ALA A 108 13.83 95.76 9.97
N ALA A 109 13.37 94.66 10.58
CA ALA A 109 13.09 94.58 12.00
C ALA A 109 13.67 93.31 12.63
N ALA A 110 14.73 93.45 13.42
CA ALA A 110 15.35 92.41 14.23
C ALA A 110 14.99 92.62 15.71
N THR A 111 13.90 92.01 16.19
CA THR A 111 13.36 92.26 17.55
C THR A 111 13.68 91.16 18.56
N GLY A 112 14.11 89.98 18.12
CA GLY A 112 14.56 88.91 19.03
C GLY A 112 16.01 89.10 19.47
N SER A 113 16.40 88.58 20.65
CA SER A 113 17.79 88.64 21.12
C SER A 113 18.71 87.83 20.19
N GLY A 114 19.81 88.41 19.71
CA GLY A 114 20.76 87.80 18.78
C GLY A 114 20.21 87.57 17.37
N SER A 115 19.10 88.22 17.00
CA SER A 115 18.44 88.05 15.70
C SER A 115 19.07 88.88 14.59
N THR A 116 18.98 88.45 13.33
CA THR A 116 19.55 89.16 12.17
C THR A 116 18.50 89.29 11.07
N ALA A 117 18.04 90.50 10.76
CA ALA A 117 17.17 90.82 9.64
C ALA A 117 17.92 91.62 8.56
N THR A 118 18.06 91.12 7.34
CA THR A 118 18.75 91.79 6.25
C THR A 118 17.89 91.80 4.97
N GLY A 119 17.58 92.98 4.43
CA GLY A 119 16.70 93.18 3.27
C GLY A 119 15.51 94.12 3.54
N LEU A 120 14.90 94.65 2.48
CA LEU A 120 13.73 95.54 2.56
C LEU A 120 12.58 94.86 3.32
N ALA A 121 12.14 95.42 4.44
CA ALA A 121 11.07 94.88 5.28
C ALA A 121 11.30 93.43 5.77
N ALA A 122 12.56 92.98 5.88
CA ALA A 122 12.89 91.69 6.49
C ALA A 122 12.61 91.73 8.00
N ARG A 123 12.06 90.67 8.59
CA ARG A 123 11.66 90.63 10.01
C ARG A 123 12.20 89.41 10.75
N ALA A 124 13.18 89.58 11.63
CA ALA A 124 13.71 88.56 12.51
C ALA A 124 13.21 88.80 13.95
N ALA A 125 12.07 88.21 14.32
CA ALA A 125 11.41 88.48 15.60
C ALA A 125 11.70 87.45 16.70
N GLY A 126 12.15 86.24 16.34
CA GLY A 126 12.52 85.22 17.32
C GLY A 126 13.96 85.37 17.82
N ASP A 127 14.24 84.91 19.04
CA ASP A 127 15.61 84.90 19.57
C ASP A 127 16.53 84.04 18.69
N LEU A 128 17.73 84.51 18.39
CA LEU A 128 18.72 83.88 17.51
C LEU A 128 18.21 83.60 16.08
N SER A 129 17.14 84.29 15.64
CA SER A 129 16.55 84.09 14.31
C SER A 129 17.29 84.87 13.22
N THR A 130 17.25 84.41 11.96
CA THR A 130 17.87 85.07 10.82
C THR A 130 16.88 85.23 9.66
N ALA A 131 16.54 86.44 9.26
CA ALA A 131 15.72 86.76 8.09
C ALA A 131 16.57 87.49 7.03
N THR A 132 16.77 86.91 5.86
CA THR A 132 17.60 87.48 4.78
C THR A 132 16.86 87.47 3.45
N GLY A 133 16.43 88.63 2.97
CA GLY A 133 15.63 88.79 1.74
C GLY A 133 14.46 89.76 1.94
N ALA A 134 13.98 90.38 0.86
CA ALA A 134 12.90 91.35 0.96
C ALA A 134 11.59 90.68 1.44
N ILE A 135 10.96 91.26 2.47
CA ILE A 135 9.72 90.76 3.11
C ILE A 135 9.90 89.36 3.72
N SER A 136 11.14 88.90 3.95
CA SER A 136 11.40 87.65 4.68
C SER A 136 11.02 87.79 6.15
N ALA A 137 10.57 86.73 6.80
CA ALA A 137 10.16 86.75 8.20
C ALA A 137 10.61 85.49 8.95
N ALA A 138 11.52 85.64 9.92
CA ALA A 138 11.95 84.61 10.85
C ALA A 138 11.39 84.96 12.24
N THR A 139 10.24 84.38 12.61
CA THR A 139 9.49 84.75 13.83
C THR A 139 9.60 83.73 14.96
N GLY A 140 10.02 82.51 14.67
CA GLY A 140 10.32 81.51 15.70
C GLY A 140 11.75 81.64 16.24
N ALA A 141 12.00 81.18 17.47
CA ALA A 141 13.35 81.17 18.05
C ALA A 141 14.27 80.24 17.25
N ARG A 142 15.53 80.63 17.01
CA ARG A 142 16.53 79.92 16.20
C ARG A 142 16.09 79.63 14.75
N SER A 143 15.08 80.36 14.25
CA SER A 143 14.55 80.15 12.89
C SER A 143 15.37 80.90 11.82
N VAL A 144 15.36 80.40 10.59
CA VAL A 144 16.11 80.96 9.46
C VAL A 144 15.20 81.13 8.24
N ALA A 145 14.87 82.35 7.84
CA ALA A 145 14.13 82.68 6.63
C ALA A 145 15.05 83.36 5.60
N THR A 146 15.34 82.71 4.47
CA THR A 146 16.18 83.27 3.40
C THR A 146 15.46 83.26 2.06
N GLY A 147 15.36 84.40 1.37
CA GLY A 147 14.64 84.57 0.10
C GLY A 147 13.53 85.62 0.14
N PHE A 148 13.01 86.00 -1.03
CA PHE A 148 11.89 86.94 -1.14
C PHE A 148 10.63 86.33 -0.51
N ASN A 149 10.00 87.01 0.45
CA ASN A 149 8.77 86.56 1.12
C ASN A 149 8.87 85.14 1.75
N ALA A 150 10.07 84.72 2.20
CA ALA A 150 10.26 83.48 2.94
C ALA A 150 9.76 83.64 4.39
N LEU A 151 9.04 82.66 4.95
CA LEU A 151 8.49 82.70 6.30
C LEU A 151 8.93 81.47 7.11
N ALA A 152 9.71 81.68 8.16
CA ALA A 152 10.06 80.69 9.18
C ALA A 152 9.41 81.10 10.52
N SER A 153 8.33 80.47 10.93
CA SER A 153 7.58 80.85 12.16
C SER A 153 7.67 79.87 13.32
N GLY A 154 8.11 78.63 13.06
CA GLY A 154 8.36 77.66 14.12
C GLY A 154 9.72 77.84 14.80
N VAL A 155 9.86 77.30 16.00
CA VAL A 155 11.15 77.21 16.70
C VAL A 155 12.07 76.27 15.91
N ASP A 156 13.36 76.60 15.75
CA ASP A 156 14.34 75.83 14.97
C ASP A 156 13.94 75.60 13.48
N SER A 157 13.04 76.43 12.92
CA SER A 157 12.55 76.23 11.55
C SER A 157 13.39 76.93 10.48
N ILE A 158 13.46 76.37 9.27
CA ILE A 158 14.24 76.91 8.15
C ILE A 158 13.35 77.07 6.93
N ALA A 159 13.21 78.29 6.39
CA ALA A 159 12.57 78.57 5.11
C ALA A 159 13.57 79.22 4.15
N ALA A 160 14.07 78.48 3.17
CA ALA A 160 15.09 78.93 2.22
C ALA A 160 14.59 78.82 0.77
N GLY A 161 14.20 79.95 0.18
CA GLY A 161 13.65 80.06 -1.17
C GLY A 161 12.60 81.17 -1.30
N SER A 162 12.34 81.64 -2.52
CA SER A 162 11.29 82.64 -2.76
C SER A 162 9.91 82.06 -2.39
N GLY A 163 9.23 82.66 -1.41
CA GLY A 163 7.94 82.19 -0.91
C GLY A 163 8.00 80.83 -0.21
N ALA A 164 9.15 80.41 0.33
CA ALA A 164 9.24 79.20 1.15
C ALA A 164 8.58 79.42 2.53
N LEU A 165 7.87 78.41 3.07
CA LEU A 165 7.13 78.51 4.33
C LEU A 165 7.46 77.33 5.26
N ALA A 166 8.03 77.62 6.43
CA ALA A 166 8.32 76.66 7.50
C ALA A 166 7.60 77.10 8.78
N ARG A 167 6.36 76.63 8.95
CA ARG A 167 5.40 77.24 9.89
C ARG A 167 5.47 76.71 11.32
N ASN A 168 6.01 75.50 11.50
CA ASN A 168 5.98 74.77 12.77
C ASN A 168 7.38 74.41 13.26
N ASP A 169 7.47 73.90 14.48
CA ASP A 169 8.74 73.64 15.14
C ASP A 169 9.57 72.58 14.39
N ALA A 170 10.87 72.82 14.30
CA ALA A 170 11.86 72.01 13.59
C ALA A 170 11.48 71.68 12.13
N SER A 171 10.68 72.53 11.48
CA SER A 171 10.29 72.35 10.07
C SER A 171 11.27 73.01 9.10
N ALA A 172 11.48 72.42 7.92
CA ALA A 172 12.46 72.88 6.95
C ALA A 172 11.90 72.91 5.52
N ALA A 173 11.75 74.09 4.93
CA ALA A 173 11.32 74.30 3.55
C ALA A 173 12.50 74.85 2.71
N PHE A 174 12.98 74.07 1.74
CA PHE A 174 14.06 74.46 0.81
C PHE A 174 13.55 74.44 -0.64
N GLY A 175 13.47 75.61 -1.28
CA GLY A 175 13.02 75.77 -2.66
C GLY A 175 11.93 76.85 -2.82
N SER A 176 11.73 77.33 -4.04
CA SER A 176 10.70 78.35 -4.32
C SER A 176 9.30 77.76 -4.11
N GLY A 177 8.50 78.38 -3.23
CA GLY A 177 7.15 77.93 -2.89
C GLY A 177 7.07 76.65 -2.05
N ALA A 178 8.19 76.13 -1.52
CA ALA A 178 8.21 74.95 -0.66
C ALA A 178 7.48 75.21 0.67
N GLN A 179 6.73 74.23 1.17
CA GLN A 179 5.86 74.36 2.35
C GLN A 179 6.08 73.20 3.32
N ALA A 180 6.76 73.47 4.42
CA ALA A 180 6.90 72.56 5.56
C ALA A 180 5.79 72.92 6.59
N ASN A 181 4.63 72.28 6.43
CA ASN A 181 3.37 72.61 7.10
C ASN A 181 3.14 71.87 8.42
N GLY A 182 3.97 70.91 8.80
CA GLY A 182 3.88 70.22 10.09
C GLY A 182 5.15 70.31 10.94
N THR A 183 5.07 69.92 12.21
CA THR A 183 6.25 69.83 13.11
C THR A 183 7.21 68.76 12.60
N LEU A 184 8.54 68.99 12.66
CA LEU A 184 9.59 68.09 12.13
C LEU A 184 9.50 67.80 10.61
N SER A 185 8.72 68.58 9.87
CA SER A 185 8.52 68.36 8.43
C SER A 185 9.65 68.91 7.57
N THR A 186 9.97 68.25 6.45
CA THR A 186 10.96 68.74 5.49
C THR A 186 10.37 68.75 4.09
N ALA A 187 10.29 69.93 3.46
CA ALA A 187 9.85 70.11 2.08
C ALA A 187 10.99 70.64 1.22
N LEU A 188 11.39 69.89 0.19
CA LEU A 188 12.46 70.21 -0.75
C LEU A 188 11.90 70.36 -2.17
N GLY A 189 12.39 71.35 -2.92
CA GLY A 189 12.07 71.55 -4.35
C GLY A 189 11.06 72.66 -4.62
N TYR A 190 10.72 72.85 -5.89
CA TYR A 190 9.73 73.84 -6.34
C TYR A 190 8.32 73.41 -5.94
N HIS A 191 7.64 74.17 -5.08
CA HIS A 191 6.30 73.85 -4.55
C HIS A 191 6.17 72.47 -3.87
N GLY A 192 7.22 71.97 -3.22
CA GLY A 192 7.11 70.78 -2.37
C GLY A 192 6.25 71.07 -1.13
N SER A 193 5.47 70.12 -0.64
CA SER A 193 4.61 70.29 0.54
C SER A 193 4.73 69.09 1.49
N ALA A 194 5.02 69.31 2.77
CA ALA A 194 5.16 68.25 3.78
C ALA A 194 4.31 68.52 5.02
N SER A 195 3.56 67.51 5.48
CA SER A 195 2.82 67.46 6.76
C SER A 195 3.74 67.07 7.93
N THR A 196 3.18 66.75 9.10
CA THR A 196 3.91 66.44 10.34
C THR A 196 4.89 65.27 10.16
N ALA A 197 6.15 65.49 10.55
CA ALA A 197 7.25 64.52 10.44
C ALA A 197 7.41 63.92 9.03
N ALA A 198 6.91 64.60 7.99
CA ALA A 198 6.92 64.11 6.62
C ALA A 198 8.09 64.70 5.82
N LEU A 199 8.52 63.98 4.79
CA LEU A 199 9.56 64.41 3.85
C LEU A 199 8.98 64.50 2.43
N SER A 200 8.91 65.70 1.89
CA SER A 200 8.62 65.94 0.48
C SER A 200 9.90 66.35 -0.24
N GLY A 201 10.24 65.73 -1.36
CA GLY A 201 11.44 66.04 -2.13
C GLY A 201 11.27 65.87 -3.63
N GLY A 202 11.26 66.98 -4.37
CA GLY A 202 11.01 67.01 -5.81
C GLY A 202 10.06 68.16 -6.16
N ALA A 203 10.03 68.56 -7.43
CA ALA A 203 9.09 69.61 -7.85
C ALA A 203 7.64 69.09 -7.76
N PHE A 204 6.79 69.86 -7.07
CA PHE A 204 5.38 69.54 -6.80
C PHE A 204 5.14 68.23 -6.02
N ALA A 205 6.15 67.71 -5.33
CA ALA A 205 5.96 66.59 -4.42
C ALA A 205 5.06 67.01 -3.24
N THR A 206 4.16 66.13 -2.82
CA THR A 206 3.22 66.40 -1.72
C THR A 206 3.19 65.22 -0.76
N ALA A 207 3.81 65.41 0.40
CA ALA A 207 3.75 64.49 1.52
C ALA A 207 2.67 64.94 2.52
N ALA A 208 1.39 64.67 2.20
CA ALA A 208 0.23 65.10 2.97
C ALA A 208 -0.08 64.20 4.17
N GLY A 209 0.31 62.92 4.13
CA GLY A 209 0.19 62.03 5.29
C GLY A 209 1.24 62.35 6.36
N ASP A 210 0.90 62.18 7.63
CA ASP A 210 1.88 62.31 8.71
C ASP A 210 2.91 61.16 8.63
N TYR A 211 4.17 61.44 9.01
CA TYR A 211 5.30 60.51 8.90
C TYR A 211 5.56 59.97 7.48
N SER A 212 5.01 60.62 6.44
CA SER A 212 5.08 60.11 5.07
C SER A 212 6.28 60.66 4.29
N VAL A 213 6.63 59.98 3.19
CA VAL A 213 7.77 60.35 2.33
C VAL A 213 7.34 60.40 0.87
N ALA A 214 7.32 61.58 0.26
CA ALA A 214 7.06 61.77 -1.16
C ALA A 214 8.32 62.29 -1.88
N LEU A 215 9.00 61.43 -2.64
CA LEU A 215 10.22 61.79 -3.38
C LEU A 215 10.05 61.58 -4.89
N GLY A 216 10.09 62.66 -5.67
CA GLY A 216 9.96 62.65 -7.13
C GLY A 216 9.14 63.82 -7.68
N TYR A 217 9.15 64.00 -9.00
CA TYR A 217 8.28 64.99 -9.64
C TYR A 217 6.82 64.57 -9.48
N THR A 218 6.00 65.45 -8.89
CA THR A 218 4.57 65.22 -8.59
C THR A 218 4.27 63.94 -7.81
N ALA A 219 5.21 63.44 -6.99
CA ALA A 219 4.96 62.32 -6.09
C ALA A 219 4.00 62.73 -4.97
N VAL A 220 3.06 61.87 -4.61
CA VAL A 220 2.02 62.16 -3.62
C VAL A 220 1.95 61.04 -2.58
N THR A 221 2.01 61.41 -1.30
CA THR A 221 1.62 60.53 -0.20
C THR A 221 0.49 61.16 0.59
N SER A 222 -0.62 60.45 0.75
CA SER A 222 -1.76 60.89 1.58
C SER A 222 -2.04 59.96 2.76
N GLY A 223 -1.54 58.72 2.72
CA GLY A 223 -1.69 57.79 3.84
C GLY A 223 -0.70 58.07 4.98
N LEU A 224 -1.07 57.73 6.20
CA LEU A 224 -0.20 57.79 7.38
C LEU A 224 1.01 56.87 7.18
N SER A 225 2.22 57.34 7.48
CA SER A 225 3.46 56.55 7.36
C SER A 225 3.69 55.91 5.98
N SER A 226 3.14 56.51 4.92
CA SER A 226 3.25 56.01 3.56
C SER A 226 4.46 56.57 2.82
N VAL A 227 4.91 55.90 1.77
CA VAL A 227 6.12 56.24 1.02
C VAL A 227 5.84 56.18 -0.48
N ALA A 228 6.04 57.28 -1.19
CA ALA A 228 5.99 57.38 -2.64
C ALA A 228 7.35 57.81 -3.22
N LEU A 229 7.96 56.96 -4.04
CA LEU A 229 9.28 57.18 -4.64
C LEU A 229 9.20 57.08 -6.18
N GLY A 230 9.29 58.20 -6.89
CA GLY A 230 9.33 58.24 -8.36
C GLY A 230 8.47 59.34 -8.97
N TYR A 231 8.53 59.46 -10.31
CA TYR A 231 7.66 60.36 -11.07
C TYR A 231 6.20 59.95 -10.89
N ALA A 232 5.35 60.87 -10.42
CA ALA A 232 3.91 60.62 -10.22
C ALA A 232 3.57 59.36 -9.39
N ALA A 233 4.47 58.95 -8.48
CA ALA A 233 4.20 57.87 -7.53
C ALA A 233 3.13 58.33 -6.53
N ASN A 234 2.14 57.48 -6.26
CA ASN A 234 1.03 57.80 -5.35
C ASN A 234 0.89 56.71 -4.28
N ALA A 235 1.15 57.04 -3.01
CA ALA A 235 0.84 56.17 -1.88
C ALA A 235 -0.28 56.79 -1.05
N SER A 236 -1.51 56.31 -1.25
CA SER A 236 -2.70 56.86 -0.59
C SER A 236 -3.22 56.02 0.57
N GLY A 237 -2.89 54.72 0.60
CA GLY A 237 -3.16 53.86 1.75
C GLY A 237 -2.23 54.13 2.93
N ASN A 238 -2.70 53.87 4.15
CA ASN A 238 -1.87 53.92 5.35
C ASN A 238 -0.79 52.85 5.28
N ASN A 239 0.44 53.18 5.70
CA ASN A 239 1.61 52.29 5.63
C ASN A 239 1.93 51.79 4.21
N ALA A 240 1.40 52.43 3.17
CA ALA A 240 1.58 51.99 1.80
C ALA A 240 2.96 52.38 1.25
N PHE A 241 3.56 51.52 0.44
CA PHE A 241 4.84 51.75 -0.22
C PHE A 241 4.66 51.71 -1.74
N ALA A 242 4.85 52.84 -2.40
CA ALA A 242 4.71 53.00 -3.85
C ALA A 242 6.05 53.45 -4.44
N ALA A 243 6.74 52.58 -5.18
CA ALA A 243 8.03 52.90 -5.79
C ALA A 243 8.08 52.59 -7.29
N GLY A 244 8.44 53.60 -8.09
CA GLY A 244 8.48 53.53 -9.55
C GLY A 244 7.69 54.68 -10.20
N PRO A 245 7.81 54.88 -11.52
CA PRO A 245 7.03 55.90 -12.21
C PRO A 245 5.55 55.50 -12.31
N SER A 246 4.65 56.43 -12.02
CA SER A 246 3.18 56.28 -12.12
C SER A 246 2.61 55.11 -11.32
N VAL A 247 3.28 54.70 -10.25
CA VAL A 247 2.86 53.64 -9.33
C VAL A 247 1.73 54.13 -8.42
N MET A 248 0.80 53.25 -8.06
CA MET A 248 -0.30 53.56 -7.15
C MET A 248 -0.42 52.51 -6.05
N ALA A 249 -0.20 52.89 -4.79
CA ALA A 249 -0.46 52.06 -3.63
C ALA A 249 -1.60 52.66 -2.79
N ALA A 250 -2.83 52.25 -3.12
CA ALA A 250 -4.06 52.77 -2.53
C ALA A 250 -4.62 51.91 -1.39
N GLY A 251 -4.26 50.63 -1.32
CA GLY A 251 -4.63 49.76 -0.21
C GLY A 251 -3.79 50.05 1.04
N ASP A 252 -4.40 49.95 2.22
CA ASP A 252 -3.67 50.01 3.49
C ASP A 252 -2.68 48.84 3.60
N ASN A 253 -1.50 49.08 4.16
CA ASN A 253 -0.37 48.16 4.23
C ASN A 253 0.08 47.58 2.87
N SER A 254 -0.25 48.25 1.76
CA SER A 254 0.04 47.71 0.44
C SER A 254 1.42 48.10 -0.09
N THR A 255 1.98 47.29 -0.99
CA THR A 255 3.28 47.53 -1.62
C THR A 255 3.16 47.45 -3.13
N ALA A 256 3.39 48.55 -3.84
CA ALA A 256 3.46 48.60 -5.30
C ALA A 256 4.89 48.97 -5.75
N LEU A 257 5.53 48.12 -6.55
CA LEU A 257 6.90 48.33 -7.04
C LEU A 257 6.99 48.06 -8.55
N GLY A 258 7.28 49.09 -9.34
CA GLY A 258 7.43 49.03 -10.80
C GLY A 258 6.70 50.14 -11.54
N TYR A 259 6.99 50.28 -12.85
CA TYR A 259 6.28 51.23 -13.71
C TYR A 259 4.78 50.91 -13.74
N ALA A 260 3.92 51.85 -13.35
CA ALA A 260 2.47 51.67 -13.33
C ALA A 260 1.96 50.45 -12.52
N ALA A 261 2.74 49.97 -11.53
CA ALA A 261 2.24 48.95 -10.60
C ALA A 261 1.10 49.54 -9.74
N SER A 262 0.09 48.74 -9.42
CA SER A 262 -1.11 49.20 -8.72
C SER A 262 -1.55 48.22 -7.64
N THR A 263 -1.70 48.69 -6.41
CA THR A 263 -2.31 47.95 -5.31
C THR A 263 -3.53 48.69 -4.77
N THR A 264 -4.70 48.04 -4.77
CA THR A 264 -5.94 48.59 -4.19
C THR A 264 -6.49 47.74 -3.05
N GLY A 265 -6.09 46.46 -2.96
CA GLY A 265 -6.49 45.58 -1.86
C GLY A 265 -5.72 45.87 -0.56
N LEU A 266 -6.35 45.62 0.58
CA LEU A 266 -5.72 45.63 1.90
C LEU A 266 -4.60 44.58 1.97
N ASN A 267 -3.44 44.92 2.56
CA ASN A 267 -2.29 44.03 2.71
C ASN A 267 -1.77 43.41 1.38
N SER A 268 -2.01 44.09 0.25
CA SER A 268 -1.69 43.55 -1.08
C SER A 268 -0.30 43.95 -1.58
N VAL A 269 0.28 43.15 -2.46
CA VAL A 269 1.62 43.40 -3.03
C VAL A 269 1.59 43.27 -4.55
N ALA A 270 1.97 44.32 -5.28
CA ALA A 270 2.18 44.29 -6.72
C ALA A 270 3.65 44.56 -7.06
N LEU A 271 4.33 43.57 -7.65
CA LEU A 271 5.75 43.62 -7.97
C LEU A 271 5.97 43.38 -9.48
N GLY A 272 6.24 44.46 -10.22
CA GLY A 272 6.52 44.41 -11.66
C GLY A 272 5.82 45.52 -12.43
N SER A 273 6.29 45.81 -13.66
CA SER A 273 5.66 46.79 -14.54
C SER A 273 4.19 46.41 -14.81
N ALA A 274 3.24 47.32 -14.53
CA ALA A 274 1.80 47.10 -14.66
C ALA A 274 1.23 45.91 -13.86
N ALA A 275 1.95 45.43 -12.84
CA ALA A 275 1.40 44.44 -11.91
C ALA A 275 0.24 45.06 -11.13
N THR A 276 -0.88 44.34 -10.98
CA THR A 276 -2.08 44.84 -10.30
C THR A 276 -2.56 43.86 -9.23
N ALA A 277 -2.50 44.26 -7.96
CA ALA A 277 -3.07 43.49 -6.85
C ALA A 277 -4.30 44.21 -6.28
N SER A 278 -5.49 43.78 -6.73
CA SER A 278 -6.77 44.40 -6.36
C SER A 278 -7.53 43.65 -5.28
N ALA A 279 -7.21 42.37 -5.04
CA ALA A 279 -7.80 41.59 -3.96
C ALA A 279 -7.00 41.79 -2.65
N ASP A 280 -7.71 41.71 -1.52
CA ASP A 280 -7.10 41.76 -0.19
C ASP A 280 -6.16 40.56 0.02
N ASN A 281 -5.13 40.76 0.85
CA ASN A 281 -4.11 39.75 1.22
C ASN A 281 -3.46 39.04 0.02
N SER A 282 -3.38 39.69 -1.14
CA SER A 282 -2.98 39.05 -2.39
C SER A 282 -1.71 39.65 -3.00
N VAL A 283 -1.00 38.85 -3.80
CA VAL A 283 0.28 39.20 -4.42
C VAL A 283 0.19 39.05 -5.94
N ALA A 284 0.41 40.13 -6.69
CA ALA A 284 0.67 40.10 -8.12
C ALA A 284 2.19 40.15 -8.37
N LEU A 285 2.77 39.05 -8.85
CA LEU A 285 4.20 38.88 -9.04
C LEU A 285 4.57 38.79 -10.52
N GLY A 286 5.35 39.76 -11.02
CA GLY A 286 5.79 39.86 -12.40
C GLY A 286 5.04 40.91 -13.22
N ALA A 287 5.63 41.30 -14.36
CA ALA A 287 5.07 42.36 -15.21
C ALA A 287 3.68 41.98 -15.76
N GLY A 288 2.68 42.85 -15.62
CA GLY A 288 1.31 42.62 -16.08
C GLY A 288 0.57 41.48 -15.35
N SER A 289 1.11 40.97 -14.24
CA SER A 289 0.40 40.01 -13.39
C SER A 289 -0.80 40.67 -12.71
N LYS A 290 -1.90 39.96 -12.58
CA LYS A 290 -3.14 40.47 -12.00
C LYS A 290 -3.73 39.45 -11.03
N THR A 291 -4.00 39.87 -9.80
CA THR A 291 -4.87 39.10 -8.89
C THR A 291 -6.31 39.19 -9.41
N GLY A 292 -7.10 38.15 -9.21
CA GLY A 292 -8.54 38.14 -9.44
C GLY A 292 -9.30 39.18 -8.61
N THR A 293 -10.56 39.41 -8.98
CA THR A 293 -11.45 40.37 -8.33
C THR A 293 -12.44 39.72 -7.36
N ASP A 294 -12.55 38.39 -7.35
CA ASP A 294 -13.53 37.66 -6.55
C ASP A 294 -12.98 36.32 -6.01
N LEU A 295 -12.46 36.37 -4.78
CA LEU A 295 -12.03 35.19 -4.02
C LEU A 295 -13.18 34.48 -3.28
N THR A 296 -14.44 34.93 -3.46
CA THR A 296 -15.63 34.28 -2.88
C THR A 296 -16.13 33.12 -3.74
N THR A 297 -15.68 33.03 -4.99
CA THR A 297 -15.92 31.88 -5.84
C THR A 297 -15.13 30.66 -5.33
N PRO A 298 -15.80 29.53 -5.02
CA PRO A 298 -15.11 28.32 -4.58
C PRO A 298 -14.11 27.83 -5.62
N ALA A 299 -13.02 27.22 -5.13
CA ALA A 299 -12.06 26.53 -6.00
C ALA A 299 -12.75 25.47 -6.88
N TYR A 300 -12.15 25.20 -8.05
CA TYR A 300 -12.66 24.21 -9.00
C TYR A 300 -12.81 22.82 -8.33
N VAL A 301 -14.01 22.23 -8.44
CA VAL A 301 -14.29 20.85 -8.05
C VAL A 301 -14.38 20.00 -9.32
N PRO A 302 -13.49 19.01 -9.52
CA PRO A 302 -13.59 18.10 -10.66
C PRO A 302 -14.95 17.40 -10.73
N ALA A 303 -15.48 17.19 -11.94
CA ALA A 303 -16.76 16.52 -12.13
C ALA A 303 -16.76 15.13 -11.46
N GLY A 304 -17.71 14.89 -10.55
CA GLY A 304 -17.84 13.64 -9.78
C GLY A 304 -17.06 13.61 -8.46
N ALA A 305 -16.27 14.63 -8.12
CA ALA A 305 -15.64 14.75 -6.80
C ALA A 305 -16.60 15.38 -5.77
N ASP A 306 -16.53 14.93 -4.52
CA ASP A 306 -17.26 15.55 -3.40
C ASP A 306 -16.53 16.84 -2.98
N PRO A 307 -17.18 18.02 -3.05
CA PRO A 307 -16.60 19.28 -2.60
C PRO A 307 -15.99 19.21 -1.19
N ALA A 308 -16.58 18.43 -0.26
CA ALA A 308 -16.09 18.31 1.12
C ALA A 308 -14.68 17.70 1.23
N THR A 309 -14.21 17.04 0.16
CA THR A 309 -12.88 16.41 0.11
C THR A 309 -11.78 17.33 -0.39
N ILE A 310 -12.12 18.53 -0.88
CA ILE A 310 -11.16 19.49 -1.41
C ILE A 310 -10.72 20.45 -0.31
N ALA A 311 -9.46 20.36 0.09
CA ALA A 311 -8.86 21.28 1.06
C ALA A 311 -8.71 22.69 0.48
N GLY A 312 -8.95 23.73 1.28
CA GLY A 312 -8.70 25.13 0.88
C GLY A 312 -9.69 25.72 -0.11
N MET A 313 -10.97 25.30 -0.09
CA MET A 313 -11.99 25.70 -1.05
C MET A 313 -12.26 27.23 -1.12
N ASN A 314 -12.10 27.95 -0.01
CA ASN A 314 -12.25 29.41 0.06
C ASN A 314 -10.90 30.05 0.38
N ALA A 315 -10.35 30.80 -0.58
CA ALA A 315 -9.05 31.48 -0.40
C ALA A 315 -9.23 32.83 0.31
N THR A 316 -8.37 33.13 1.27
CA THR A 316 -8.32 34.45 1.94
C THR A 316 -7.43 35.47 1.21
N GLY A 317 -6.70 35.01 0.19
CA GLY A 317 -5.75 35.76 -0.62
C GLY A 317 -5.12 34.84 -1.68
N GLU A 318 -4.50 35.41 -2.70
CA GLU A 318 -3.86 34.64 -3.78
C GLU A 318 -2.46 35.16 -4.13
N VAL A 319 -1.67 34.32 -4.80
CA VAL A 319 -0.43 34.75 -5.46
C VAL A 319 -0.59 34.53 -6.96
N SER A 320 -0.82 35.61 -7.70
CA SER A 320 -0.91 35.58 -9.15
C SER A 320 0.44 35.90 -9.79
N VAL A 321 0.93 34.97 -10.61
CA VAL A 321 2.19 35.13 -11.37
C VAL A 321 1.96 35.50 -12.83
N GLY A 322 0.74 35.86 -13.22
CA GLY A 322 0.36 36.13 -14.61
C GLY A 322 -0.99 36.81 -14.74
N SER A 323 -1.52 36.81 -15.95
CA SER A 323 -2.91 37.18 -16.22
C SER A 323 -3.49 36.24 -17.28
N ALA A 324 -4.79 36.29 -17.53
CA ALA A 324 -5.42 35.44 -18.53
C ALA A 324 -4.68 35.53 -19.89
N ASN A 325 -4.30 34.38 -20.43
CA ASN A 325 -3.49 34.20 -21.65
C ASN A 325 -2.04 34.70 -21.56
N ASN A 326 -1.56 35.03 -20.36
CA ASN A 326 -0.18 35.44 -20.06
C ASN A 326 0.32 34.71 -18.81
N GLU A 327 0.07 33.40 -18.74
CA GLU A 327 0.49 32.52 -17.66
C GLU A 327 2.01 32.30 -17.69
N ARG A 328 2.60 32.04 -16.52
CA ARG A 328 4.04 31.79 -16.37
C ARG A 328 4.31 30.39 -15.85
N ARG A 329 5.41 29.80 -16.30
CA ARG A 329 5.90 28.53 -15.75
C ARG A 329 6.51 28.76 -14.38
N LEU A 330 6.03 28.04 -13.37
CA LEU A 330 6.73 27.86 -12.10
C LEU A 330 7.70 26.69 -12.23
N THR A 331 8.99 26.96 -12.13
CA THR A 331 10.05 25.95 -12.19
C THR A 331 10.63 25.71 -10.79
N ASN A 332 11.25 24.53 -10.59
CA ASN A 332 11.83 24.10 -9.30
C ASN A 332 10.83 23.96 -8.15
N VAL A 333 9.58 23.59 -8.45
CA VAL A 333 8.55 23.25 -7.45
C VAL A 333 8.83 21.83 -6.93
N ALA A 334 9.16 21.72 -5.64
CA ALA A 334 9.29 20.43 -4.96
C ALA A 334 7.94 19.69 -4.91
N ALA A 335 7.96 18.39 -4.64
CA ALA A 335 6.72 17.64 -4.47
C ALA A 335 5.97 18.15 -3.23
N GLY A 336 4.68 18.47 -3.38
CA GLY A 336 3.82 18.89 -2.27
C GLY A 336 3.68 17.79 -1.22
N ALA A 337 3.76 18.17 0.05
CA ALA A 337 3.63 17.28 1.20
C ALA A 337 2.23 17.38 1.86
N ALA A 338 1.62 18.57 1.86
CA ALA A 338 0.26 18.83 2.32
C ALA A 338 -0.72 18.93 1.15
N ALA A 339 -2.02 18.78 1.43
CA ALA A 339 -3.08 18.82 0.40
C ALA A 339 -3.23 20.19 -0.30
N THR A 340 -2.72 21.26 0.31
CA THR A 340 -2.77 22.64 -0.22
C THR A 340 -1.48 23.06 -0.91
N ASP A 341 -0.49 22.19 -1.03
CA ASP A 341 0.78 22.49 -1.69
C ASP A 341 0.64 22.45 -3.21
N ALA A 342 1.50 23.21 -3.91
CA ALA A 342 1.55 23.16 -5.37
C ALA A 342 2.05 21.78 -5.85
N VAL A 343 1.32 21.17 -6.79
CA VAL A 343 1.65 19.88 -7.38
C VAL A 343 2.66 20.05 -8.51
N ASN A 344 3.76 19.30 -8.49
CA ASN A 344 4.72 19.30 -9.59
C ASN A 344 4.39 18.23 -10.65
N VAL A 345 5.08 18.30 -11.81
CA VAL A 345 4.82 17.39 -12.94
C VAL A 345 5.06 15.92 -12.57
N SER A 346 6.01 15.60 -11.70
CA SER A 346 6.26 14.21 -11.31
C SER A 346 5.14 13.63 -10.44
N GLN A 347 4.55 14.43 -9.54
CA GLN A 347 3.36 14.04 -8.80
C GLN A 347 2.14 13.84 -9.71
N LEU A 348 1.95 14.72 -10.71
CA LEU A 348 0.89 14.56 -11.71
C LEU A 348 1.08 13.30 -12.56
N GLN A 349 2.31 13.03 -13.02
CA GLN A 349 2.66 11.81 -13.75
C GLN A 349 2.46 10.55 -12.90
N ALA A 350 2.79 10.60 -11.61
CA ALA A 350 2.54 9.49 -10.69
C ALA A 350 1.03 9.24 -10.51
N ALA A 351 0.22 10.30 -10.40
CA ALA A 351 -1.23 10.19 -10.30
C ALA A 351 -1.85 9.59 -11.58
N THR A 352 -1.42 10.02 -12.77
CA THR A 352 -1.96 9.51 -14.05
C THR A 352 -1.50 8.09 -14.39
N ALA A 353 -0.28 7.70 -13.99
CA ALA A 353 0.20 6.33 -14.17
C ALA A 353 -0.68 5.29 -13.42
N GLY A 354 -1.29 5.68 -12.31
CA GLY A 354 -2.17 4.85 -11.46
C GLY A 354 -3.59 4.64 -11.98
N VAL A 355 -4.06 5.46 -12.94
CA VAL A 355 -5.45 5.40 -13.46
C VAL A 355 -5.69 4.20 -14.39
N SER A 356 -4.63 3.58 -14.93
CA SER A 356 -4.74 2.44 -15.87
C SER A 356 -4.19 1.12 -15.31
N ARG A 357 -4.35 0.85 -14.01
CA ARG A 357 -3.87 -0.41 -13.41
C ARG A 357 -4.59 -1.68 -13.86
N TYR A 358 -5.81 -1.56 -14.38
CA TYR A 358 -6.61 -2.73 -14.78
C TYR A 358 -6.77 -2.89 -16.30
N PHE A 359 -6.53 -1.85 -17.10
CA PHE A 359 -6.53 -1.91 -18.57
C PHE A 359 -5.38 -1.07 -19.13
N LYS A 360 -4.34 -1.73 -19.68
CA LYS A 360 -3.25 -1.10 -20.44
C LYS A 360 -3.39 -1.52 -21.90
N ALA A 361 -3.74 -0.60 -22.80
CA ALA A 361 -3.53 -0.78 -24.24
C ALA A 361 -2.16 -0.19 -24.59
N ASN A 362 -1.29 -0.96 -25.26
CA ASN A 362 -0.02 -0.48 -25.76
C ASN A 362 -0.23 0.07 -27.18
N GLY A 363 -0.08 1.38 -27.39
CA GLY A 363 0.05 1.93 -28.73
C GLY A 363 0.45 3.40 -28.76
N LEU A 364 0.13 4.11 -29.85
CA LEU A 364 0.83 5.32 -30.29
C LEU A 364 0.49 6.60 -29.51
N ASN A 365 -0.48 6.57 -28.59
CA ASN A 365 -0.94 7.73 -27.81
C ASN A 365 -1.36 8.92 -28.70
N ASP A 366 -1.76 8.67 -29.95
CA ASP A 366 -2.21 9.67 -30.93
C ASP A 366 -3.71 9.55 -31.28
N GLY A 367 -4.42 8.65 -30.58
CA GLY A 367 -5.85 8.38 -30.75
C GLY A 367 -6.18 7.47 -31.93
N THR A 368 -5.20 7.03 -32.72
CA THR A 368 -5.43 6.08 -33.83
C THR A 368 -5.71 4.65 -33.33
N ASP A 369 -5.34 4.36 -32.10
CA ASP A 369 -5.40 3.06 -31.45
C ASP A 369 -6.41 3.01 -30.29
N ASP A 370 -7.28 4.01 -30.15
CA ASP A 370 -8.27 4.09 -29.08
C ASP A 370 -9.34 2.99 -29.20
N ALA A 371 -9.75 2.45 -28.04
CA ALA A 371 -10.94 1.60 -27.96
C ALA A 371 -12.20 2.45 -28.11
N SER A 372 -13.16 2.00 -28.93
CA SER A 372 -14.38 2.75 -29.27
C SER A 372 -15.62 1.93 -28.92
N ALA A 373 -16.36 2.37 -27.90
CA ALA A 373 -17.64 1.80 -27.48
C ALA A 373 -18.77 2.80 -27.79
N THR A 374 -19.41 2.67 -28.96
CA THR A 374 -20.46 3.60 -29.43
C THR A 374 -21.87 3.07 -29.25
N GLY A 375 -22.04 1.78 -29.03
CA GLY A 375 -23.33 1.18 -28.69
C GLY A 375 -23.80 1.59 -27.30
N THR A 376 -25.11 1.68 -27.09
CA THR A 376 -25.68 1.92 -25.75
C THR A 376 -25.25 0.80 -24.80
N ASN A 377 -24.61 1.14 -23.68
CA ASN A 377 -24.05 0.19 -22.69
C ASN A 377 -22.91 -0.71 -23.24
N ALA A 378 -22.25 -0.31 -24.33
CA ALA A 378 -21.15 -1.08 -24.91
C ALA A 378 -19.85 -0.97 -24.09
N VAL A 379 -19.00 -1.98 -24.18
CA VAL A 379 -17.68 -2.04 -23.53
C VAL A 379 -16.63 -2.36 -24.60
N ALA A 380 -15.62 -1.49 -24.76
CA ALA A 380 -14.49 -1.72 -25.65
C ALA A 380 -13.18 -1.65 -24.85
N ILE A 381 -12.37 -2.71 -24.90
CA ILE A 381 -11.12 -2.86 -24.14
C ILE A 381 -10.04 -3.40 -25.08
N GLY A 382 -8.98 -2.62 -25.31
CA GLY A 382 -7.85 -3.00 -26.17
C GLY A 382 -7.66 -2.07 -27.38
N SER A 383 -6.45 -2.04 -27.94
CA SER A 383 -6.10 -1.12 -29.03
C SER A 383 -6.99 -1.34 -30.25
N SER A 384 -7.66 -0.28 -30.72
CA SER A 384 -8.64 -0.30 -31.83
C SER A 384 -9.81 -1.28 -31.64
N ALA A 385 -10.14 -1.69 -30.41
CA ALA A 385 -11.33 -2.48 -30.13
C ALA A 385 -12.60 -1.66 -30.45
N LEU A 386 -13.57 -2.24 -31.15
CA LEU A 386 -14.79 -1.55 -31.60
C LEU A 386 -16.04 -2.30 -31.14
N ALA A 387 -16.82 -1.70 -30.26
CA ALA A 387 -18.10 -2.20 -29.79
C ALA A 387 -19.23 -1.22 -30.18
N THR A 388 -19.97 -1.52 -31.26
CA THR A 388 -21.02 -0.63 -31.80
C THR A 388 -22.44 -1.13 -31.53
N GLY A 389 -22.63 -2.41 -31.23
CA GLY A 389 -23.94 -2.95 -30.89
C GLY A 389 -24.40 -2.52 -29.48
N ALA A 390 -25.71 -2.40 -29.25
CA ALA A 390 -26.23 -2.15 -27.90
C ALA A 390 -25.90 -3.32 -26.97
N ASN A 391 -25.40 -3.05 -25.76
CA ASN A 391 -24.88 -4.03 -24.80
C ASN A 391 -23.72 -4.91 -25.34
N ALA A 392 -23.03 -4.48 -26.41
CA ALA A 392 -21.93 -5.25 -27.00
C ALA A 392 -20.63 -5.11 -26.20
N VAL A 393 -19.81 -6.15 -26.21
CA VAL A 393 -18.52 -6.19 -25.49
C VAL A 393 -17.41 -6.63 -26.44
N ALA A 394 -16.44 -5.76 -26.68
CA ALA A 394 -15.23 -6.04 -27.46
C ALA A 394 -13.98 -5.98 -26.57
N ILE A 395 -13.24 -7.08 -26.45
CA ILE A 395 -12.06 -7.22 -25.58
C ILE A 395 -10.89 -7.82 -26.38
N GLY A 396 -9.87 -7.03 -26.69
CA GLY A 396 -8.70 -7.45 -27.47
C GLY A 396 -8.37 -6.46 -28.58
N SER A 397 -7.12 -6.49 -29.06
CA SER A 397 -6.70 -5.55 -30.12
C SER A 397 -7.48 -5.83 -31.41
N SER A 398 -8.10 -4.78 -31.96
CA SER A 398 -8.98 -4.87 -33.14
C SER A 398 -10.16 -5.84 -32.99
N ALA A 399 -10.59 -6.16 -31.75
CA ALA A 399 -11.81 -6.94 -31.53
C ALA A 399 -13.04 -6.14 -31.98
N LEU A 400 -14.00 -6.80 -32.62
CA LEU A 400 -15.15 -6.19 -33.28
C LEU A 400 -16.45 -6.82 -32.77
N ALA A 401 -17.26 -6.06 -32.03
CA ALA A 401 -18.57 -6.47 -31.52
C ALA A 401 -19.66 -5.52 -32.04
N THR A 402 -20.27 -5.86 -33.18
CA THR A 402 -21.21 -4.96 -33.89
C THR A 402 -22.67 -5.34 -33.73
N GLY A 403 -22.97 -6.60 -33.40
CA GLY A 403 -24.34 -7.05 -33.16
C GLY A 403 -24.87 -6.63 -31.78
N GLU A 404 -26.19 -6.53 -31.63
CA GLU A 404 -26.83 -6.33 -30.31
C GLU A 404 -26.43 -7.47 -29.35
N ALA A 405 -26.05 -7.13 -28.12
CA ALA A 405 -25.61 -8.06 -27.09
C ALA A 405 -24.50 -9.03 -27.55
N SER A 406 -23.66 -8.61 -28.52
CA SER A 406 -22.56 -9.42 -29.03
C SER A 406 -21.33 -9.38 -28.11
N PHE A 407 -20.56 -10.47 -28.07
CA PHE A 407 -19.36 -10.59 -27.25
C PHE A 407 -18.16 -11.04 -28.10
N ALA A 408 -17.23 -10.14 -28.36
CA ALA A 408 -15.98 -10.43 -29.06
C ALA A 408 -14.78 -10.34 -28.11
N ALA A 409 -14.03 -11.43 -27.92
CA ALA A 409 -12.85 -11.46 -27.06
C ALA A 409 -11.64 -12.14 -27.72
N GLY A 410 -10.58 -11.39 -27.98
CA GLY A 410 -9.35 -11.84 -28.65
C GLY A 410 -8.91 -10.90 -29.77
N THR A 411 -7.63 -10.95 -30.16
CA THR A 411 -7.11 -10.09 -31.24
C THR A 411 -7.84 -10.38 -32.56
N ASN A 412 -8.45 -9.38 -33.19
CA ASN A 412 -9.29 -9.53 -34.40
C ASN A 412 -10.48 -10.51 -34.24
N ALA A 413 -10.97 -10.76 -33.02
CA ALA A 413 -12.22 -11.51 -32.85
C ALA A 413 -13.41 -10.67 -33.37
N ALA A 414 -14.34 -11.27 -34.12
CA ALA A 414 -15.46 -10.56 -34.73
C ALA A 414 -16.81 -11.23 -34.39
N ALA A 415 -17.61 -10.58 -33.55
CA ALA A 415 -18.98 -10.95 -33.23
C ALA A 415 -19.94 -9.95 -33.88
N GLN A 416 -20.52 -10.30 -35.04
CA GLN A 416 -21.24 -9.37 -35.90
C GLN A 416 -22.77 -9.52 -35.84
N GLY A 417 -23.27 -10.73 -35.58
CA GLY A 417 -24.71 -10.99 -35.46
C GLY A 417 -25.27 -10.62 -34.09
N ALA A 418 -26.59 -10.44 -33.97
CA ALA A 418 -27.23 -10.23 -32.69
C ALA A 418 -27.05 -11.47 -31.79
N PHE A 419 -26.76 -11.26 -30.50
CA PHE A 419 -26.47 -12.31 -29.52
C PHE A 419 -25.28 -13.22 -29.90
N SER A 420 -24.41 -12.78 -30.82
CA SER A 420 -23.25 -13.58 -31.27
C SER A 420 -22.08 -13.52 -30.29
N THR A 421 -21.28 -14.59 -30.22
CA THR A 421 -20.12 -14.70 -29.34
C THR A 421 -18.89 -15.17 -30.13
N ALA A 422 -17.83 -14.36 -30.21
CA ALA A 422 -16.57 -14.71 -30.86
C ALA A 422 -15.42 -14.60 -29.84
N VAL A 423 -14.80 -15.72 -29.46
CA VAL A 423 -13.76 -15.77 -28.44
C VAL A 423 -12.54 -16.54 -28.96
N GLY A 424 -11.38 -15.89 -29.01
CA GLY A 424 -10.14 -16.39 -29.60
C GLY A 424 -9.65 -15.49 -30.73
N GLY A 425 -8.33 -15.43 -30.94
CA GLY A 425 -7.76 -14.57 -31.99
C GLY A 425 -8.31 -14.95 -33.37
N PHE A 426 -8.75 -13.95 -34.16
CA PHE A 426 -9.37 -14.15 -35.47
C PHE A 426 -10.62 -15.06 -35.49
N SER A 427 -11.29 -15.25 -34.34
CA SER A 427 -12.58 -15.93 -34.31
C SER A 427 -13.67 -15.07 -34.98
N SER A 428 -14.65 -15.70 -35.62
CA SER A 428 -15.70 -14.99 -36.36
C SER A 428 -17.07 -15.64 -36.14
N ALA A 429 -17.99 -14.91 -35.52
CA ALA A 429 -19.39 -15.26 -35.32
C ALA A 429 -20.25 -14.22 -36.06
N VAL A 430 -20.74 -14.59 -37.24
CA VAL A 430 -21.23 -13.61 -38.24
C VAL A 430 -22.72 -13.30 -38.09
N ASN A 431 -23.53 -14.31 -37.77
CA ASN A 431 -25.00 -14.26 -37.82
C ASN A 431 -25.63 -14.42 -36.44
N ASP A 432 -26.95 -14.27 -36.36
CA ASP A 432 -27.67 -14.19 -35.09
C ASP A 432 -27.54 -15.49 -34.26
N GLY A 433 -27.24 -15.34 -32.97
CA GLY A 433 -27.03 -16.45 -32.04
C GLY A 433 -25.79 -17.32 -32.33
N SER A 434 -24.93 -16.93 -33.28
CA SER A 434 -23.74 -17.72 -33.63
C SER A 434 -22.64 -17.62 -32.56
N THR A 435 -21.93 -18.72 -32.32
CA THR A 435 -20.84 -18.80 -31.32
C THR A 435 -19.58 -19.38 -31.95
N ALA A 436 -18.46 -18.67 -31.91
CA ALA A 436 -17.15 -19.12 -32.36
C ALA A 436 -16.13 -19.02 -31.23
N LEU A 437 -15.73 -20.15 -30.64
CA LEU A 437 -14.80 -20.23 -29.51
C LEU A 437 -13.54 -21.02 -29.91
N GLY A 438 -12.43 -20.33 -30.12
CA GLY A 438 -11.12 -20.85 -30.54
C GLY A 438 -10.41 -19.91 -31.53
N TYR A 439 -9.08 -19.96 -31.61
CA TYR A 439 -8.34 -19.18 -32.61
C TYR A 439 -8.78 -19.60 -34.03
N GLN A 440 -9.18 -18.64 -34.87
CA GLN A 440 -9.77 -18.87 -36.20
C GLN A 440 -11.03 -19.77 -36.22
N ALA A 441 -11.76 -19.92 -35.10
CA ALA A 441 -13.07 -20.55 -35.12
C ALA A 441 -14.06 -19.70 -35.95
N SER A 442 -14.90 -20.32 -36.77
CA SER A 442 -15.81 -19.64 -37.69
C SER A 442 -17.21 -20.21 -37.61
N ALA A 443 -18.17 -19.40 -37.16
CA ALA A 443 -19.60 -19.70 -37.12
C ALA A 443 -20.34 -18.70 -38.01
N THR A 444 -20.70 -19.13 -39.23
CA THR A 444 -21.13 -18.22 -40.29
C THR A 444 -22.63 -18.24 -40.56
N ASN A 445 -23.45 -18.93 -39.77
CA ASN A 445 -24.90 -19.04 -39.95
C ASN A 445 -25.64 -18.91 -38.61
N ASP A 446 -26.96 -18.70 -38.68
CA ASP A 446 -27.83 -18.54 -37.51
C ASP A 446 -27.70 -19.74 -36.56
N ASN A 447 -27.50 -19.45 -35.27
CA ASN A 447 -27.34 -20.43 -34.19
C ASN A 447 -26.21 -21.46 -34.42
N ALA A 448 -25.27 -21.19 -35.32
CA ALA A 448 -24.12 -22.06 -35.55
C ALA A 448 -23.11 -21.93 -34.40
N THR A 449 -22.53 -23.04 -33.96
CA THR A 449 -21.52 -23.09 -32.88
C THR A 449 -20.23 -23.75 -33.37
N ALA A 450 -19.13 -23.01 -33.45
CA ALA A 450 -17.80 -23.54 -33.73
C ALA A 450 -16.93 -23.50 -32.47
N LEU A 451 -16.52 -24.67 -31.96
CA LEU A 451 -15.77 -24.81 -30.72
C LEU A 451 -14.43 -25.52 -30.97
N GLY A 452 -13.34 -24.77 -31.15
CA GLY A 452 -11.98 -25.29 -31.34
C GLY A 452 -11.13 -24.46 -32.32
N TYR A 453 -9.81 -24.65 -32.30
CA TYR A 453 -8.89 -24.00 -33.27
C TYR A 453 -9.30 -24.37 -34.71
N ARG A 454 -9.62 -23.38 -35.55
CA ARG A 454 -10.11 -23.57 -36.93
C ARG A 454 -11.36 -24.45 -37.07
N ALA A 455 -12.19 -24.57 -36.03
CA ALA A 455 -13.51 -25.20 -36.16
C ALA A 455 -14.42 -24.34 -37.06
N SER A 456 -15.21 -24.97 -37.92
CA SER A 456 -16.03 -24.27 -38.93
C SER A 456 -17.46 -24.82 -38.92
N ALA A 457 -18.41 -24.03 -38.45
CA ALA A 457 -19.84 -24.33 -38.48
C ALA A 457 -20.52 -23.47 -39.55
N THR A 458 -20.78 -24.07 -40.71
CA THR A 458 -21.23 -23.38 -41.94
C THR A 458 -22.68 -23.67 -42.29
N ALA A 459 -23.41 -24.39 -41.45
CA ALA A 459 -24.84 -24.66 -41.61
C ALA A 459 -25.65 -24.12 -40.41
N PRO A 460 -26.94 -23.77 -40.60
CA PRO A 460 -27.77 -23.24 -39.52
C PRO A 460 -27.99 -24.29 -38.42
N ASN A 461 -27.99 -23.84 -37.16
CA ASN A 461 -28.16 -24.69 -35.97
C ASN A 461 -27.22 -25.92 -35.95
N SER A 462 -25.97 -25.74 -36.37
CA SER A 462 -24.95 -26.80 -36.41
C SER A 462 -23.82 -26.53 -35.41
N VAL A 463 -23.19 -27.59 -34.90
CA VAL A 463 -22.10 -27.52 -33.92
C VAL A 463 -20.86 -28.20 -34.49
N ALA A 464 -19.79 -27.45 -34.77
CA ALA A 464 -18.47 -28.00 -35.07
C ALA A 464 -17.65 -28.08 -33.77
N LEU A 465 -17.47 -29.29 -33.24
CA LEU A 465 -16.84 -29.55 -31.95
C LEU A 465 -15.44 -30.14 -32.15
N GLY A 466 -14.40 -29.43 -31.69
CA GLY A 466 -13.00 -29.82 -31.82
C GLY A 466 -12.23 -29.09 -32.93
N GLN A 467 -10.90 -29.18 -32.87
CA GLN A 467 -9.98 -28.51 -33.80
C GLN A 467 -10.25 -28.93 -35.25
N GLY A 468 -10.38 -27.98 -36.18
CA GLY A 468 -10.58 -28.29 -37.61
C GLY A 468 -11.85 -29.09 -37.95
N SER A 469 -12.80 -29.22 -37.01
CA SER A 469 -14.08 -29.86 -37.28
C SER A 469 -14.91 -29.03 -38.25
N LEU A 470 -15.65 -29.69 -39.14
CA LEU A 470 -16.53 -29.06 -40.12
C LEU A 470 -17.96 -29.55 -39.88
N ALA A 471 -18.87 -28.62 -39.62
CA ALA A 471 -20.30 -28.87 -39.54
C ALA A 471 -20.99 -28.14 -40.70
N ASP A 472 -21.19 -28.86 -41.81
CA ASP A 472 -21.76 -28.38 -43.07
C ASP A 472 -23.23 -28.80 -43.28
N ARG A 473 -23.82 -29.51 -42.31
CA ARG A 473 -25.23 -29.93 -42.32
C ARG A 473 -26.02 -29.30 -41.16
N ALA A 474 -27.21 -28.81 -41.46
CA ALA A 474 -28.09 -28.21 -40.45
C ALA A 474 -28.52 -29.22 -39.38
N ASN A 475 -28.75 -28.74 -38.15
CA ASN A 475 -29.19 -29.57 -37.00
C ASN A 475 -28.24 -30.75 -36.70
N THR A 476 -26.93 -30.51 -36.67
CA THR A 476 -25.93 -31.55 -36.39
C THR A 476 -24.87 -31.13 -35.40
N VAL A 477 -24.25 -32.12 -34.75
CA VAL A 477 -22.97 -31.96 -34.06
C VAL A 477 -21.93 -32.77 -34.82
N SER A 478 -20.92 -32.10 -35.37
CA SER A 478 -19.78 -32.73 -36.03
C SER A 478 -18.56 -32.65 -35.12
N VAL A 479 -17.97 -33.80 -34.80
CA VAL A 479 -16.76 -33.90 -33.96
C VAL A 479 -15.46 -33.97 -34.78
N GLY A 480 -15.54 -33.84 -36.10
CA GLY A 480 -14.40 -33.97 -37.01
C GLY A 480 -14.69 -33.40 -38.40
N SER A 481 -13.90 -33.82 -39.38
CA SER A 481 -14.13 -33.57 -40.80
C SER A 481 -13.82 -34.85 -41.58
N ALA A 482 -14.23 -34.90 -42.85
CA ALA A 482 -13.97 -36.07 -43.69
C ALA A 482 -12.46 -36.40 -43.72
N GLY A 483 -12.09 -37.63 -43.37
CA GLY A 483 -10.70 -38.10 -43.25
C GLY A 483 -9.99 -37.69 -41.95
N ASN A 484 -10.66 -36.94 -41.06
CA ASN A 484 -10.19 -36.56 -39.72
C ASN A 484 -11.30 -36.81 -38.69
N GLU A 485 -11.94 -37.97 -38.77
CA GLU A 485 -12.99 -38.39 -37.83
C GLU A 485 -12.41 -38.62 -36.44
N ARG A 486 -13.17 -38.28 -35.39
CA ARG A 486 -12.75 -38.46 -33.99
C ARG A 486 -13.54 -39.57 -33.33
N GLN A 487 -12.84 -40.34 -32.50
CA GLN A 487 -13.49 -41.26 -31.57
C GLN A 487 -14.21 -40.47 -30.47
N ILE A 488 -15.47 -40.81 -30.23
CA ILE A 488 -16.23 -40.31 -29.07
C ILE A 488 -16.12 -41.37 -27.97
N THR A 489 -15.34 -41.08 -26.94
CA THR A 489 -15.05 -42.01 -25.83
C THR A 489 -15.83 -41.62 -24.57
N ASN A 490 -15.90 -42.52 -23.58
CA ASN A 490 -16.67 -42.35 -22.34
C ASN A 490 -18.19 -42.17 -22.53
N VAL A 491 -18.73 -42.72 -23.61
CA VAL A 491 -20.19 -42.75 -23.86
C VAL A 491 -20.81 -43.83 -22.98
N ALA A 492 -21.65 -43.43 -22.03
CA ALA A 492 -22.45 -44.36 -21.22
C ALA A 492 -23.47 -45.11 -22.10
N ALA A 493 -24.06 -46.18 -21.58
CA ALA A 493 -25.08 -46.91 -22.33
C ALA A 493 -26.32 -46.03 -22.54
N GLY A 494 -26.75 -45.84 -23.78
CA GLY A 494 -27.99 -45.15 -24.12
C GLY A 494 -29.22 -45.85 -23.56
N THR A 495 -30.19 -45.07 -23.09
CA THR A 495 -31.45 -45.54 -22.47
C THR A 495 -32.69 -45.05 -23.22
N ALA A 496 -32.59 -43.99 -24.02
CA ALA A 496 -33.62 -43.50 -24.92
C ALA A 496 -33.26 -43.81 -26.39
N ASP A 497 -34.27 -43.82 -27.27
CA ASP A 497 -34.10 -44.13 -28.71
C ASP A 497 -33.16 -43.15 -29.45
N THR A 498 -32.93 -41.96 -28.89
CA THR A 498 -32.07 -40.91 -29.47
C THR A 498 -30.67 -40.85 -28.86
N ASP A 499 -30.35 -41.74 -27.92
CA ASP A 499 -29.03 -41.76 -27.29
C ASP A 499 -27.97 -42.39 -28.22
N ALA A 500 -26.72 -41.96 -28.10
CA ALA A 500 -25.61 -42.58 -28.81
C ALA A 500 -25.35 -43.99 -28.26
N VAL A 501 -25.37 -45.00 -29.14
CA VAL A 501 -25.05 -46.39 -28.78
C VAL A 501 -23.54 -46.53 -28.56
N ASN A 502 -23.13 -46.96 -27.37
CA ASN A 502 -21.71 -47.19 -27.09
C ASN A 502 -21.24 -48.58 -27.58
N LEU A 503 -19.92 -48.79 -27.66
CA LEU A 503 -19.35 -50.06 -28.15
C LEU A 503 -19.83 -51.27 -27.32
N SER A 504 -20.01 -51.11 -26.00
CA SER A 504 -20.49 -52.21 -25.14
C SER A 504 -21.95 -52.59 -25.42
N GLN A 505 -22.82 -51.64 -25.78
CA GLN A 505 -24.19 -51.92 -26.19
C GLN A 505 -24.24 -52.58 -27.57
N LEU A 506 -23.41 -52.12 -28.52
CA LEU A 506 -23.29 -52.77 -29.82
C LEU A 506 -22.72 -54.19 -29.69
N GLN A 507 -21.70 -54.38 -28.86
CA GLN A 507 -21.15 -55.68 -28.52
C GLN A 507 -22.16 -56.54 -27.75
N ALA A 508 -22.97 -55.96 -26.86
CA ALA A 508 -24.05 -56.67 -26.20
C ALA A 508 -25.11 -57.10 -27.22
N VAL A 509 -25.46 -56.27 -28.20
CA VAL A 509 -26.36 -56.64 -29.30
C VAL A 509 -25.73 -57.74 -30.17
N SER A 510 -24.45 -57.69 -30.51
CA SER A 510 -23.79 -58.75 -31.30
C SER A 510 -23.59 -60.05 -30.51
N ALA A 511 -23.29 -59.96 -29.22
CA ALA A 511 -23.26 -61.10 -28.29
C ALA A 511 -24.65 -61.69 -28.07
N ASN A 512 -25.71 -60.86 -28.17
CA ASN A 512 -27.11 -61.25 -28.08
C ASN A 512 -27.73 -61.71 -29.41
N ALA A 513 -27.15 -61.37 -30.56
CA ALA A 513 -27.53 -61.89 -31.87
C ALA A 513 -27.23 -63.41 -31.99
N SER A 514 -26.46 -63.94 -31.03
CA SER A 514 -26.11 -65.35 -30.89
C SER A 514 -26.64 -65.96 -29.59
N ARG A 515 -27.64 -65.33 -28.93
CA ARG A 515 -28.16 -65.80 -27.64
C ARG A 515 -28.69 -67.23 -27.66
N TYR A 516 -29.22 -67.68 -28.80
CA TYR A 516 -29.78 -69.02 -28.93
C TYR A 516 -28.99 -69.94 -29.89
N PHE A 517 -28.03 -69.42 -30.66
CA PHE A 517 -27.11 -70.21 -31.52
C PHE A 517 -25.69 -69.61 -31.52
N LYS A 518 -24.70 -70.37 -31.03
CA LYS A 518 -23.26 -70.05 -31.03
C LYS A 518 -22.52 -71.15 -31.80
N ALA A 519 -21.86 -70.83 -32.92
CA ALA A 519 -20.97 -71.73 -33.65
C ALA A 519 -19.57 -71.09 -33.79
N ASN A 520 -18.51 -71.83 -33.50
CA ASN A 520 -17.11 -71.39 -33.62
C ASN A 520 -16.39 -72.18 -34.73
N GLY A 521 -15.52 -71.51 -35.51
CA GLY A 521 -14.84 -72.05 -36.69
C GLY A 521 -13.80 -71.09 -37.28
N LEU A 522 -13.03 -71.51 -38.28
CA LEU A 522 -11.99 -70.72 -38.97
C LEU A 522 -12.58 -69.57 -39.81
N ASN A 523 -13.89 -69.61 -40.07
CA ASN A 523 -14.66 -68.57 -40.78
C ASN A 523 -14.12 -68.29 -42.20
N ASP A 524 -13.62 -69.35 -42.85
CA ASP A 524 -13.07 -69.34 -44.22
C ASP A 524 -13.85 -70.25 -45.19
N GLY A 525 -15.00 -70.79 -44.75
CA GLY A 525 -15.90 -71.67 -45.52
C GLY A 525 -15.44 -73.13 -45.60
N THR A 526 -14.28 -73.47 -45.04
CA THR A 526 -13.79 -74.86 -45.03
C THR A 526 -14.48 -75.74 -43.97
N ASP A 527 -15.16 -75.10 -43.02
CA ASP A 527 -15.79 -75.75 -41.88
C ASP A 527 -17.30 -75.43 -41.75
N ASP A 528 -17.97 -75.14 -42.87
CA ASP A 528 -19.41 -74.87 -42.91
C ASP A 528 -20.27 -76.11 -42.61
N ALA A 529 -21.42 -75.91 -41.96
CA ALA A 529 -22.45 -76.94 -41.80
C ALA A 529 -23.20 -77.17 -43.13
N SER A 530 -23.48 -78.42 -43.49
CA SER A 530 -24.08 -78.81 -44.78
C SER A 530 -25.29 -79.73 -44.59
N ALA A 531 -26.48 -79.25 -44.95
CA ALA A 531 -27.75 -79.98 -44.95
C ALA A 531 -28.29 -80.08 -46.38
N THR A 532 -28.08 -81.22 -47.06
CA THR A 532 -28.29 -81.34 -48.52
C THR A 532 -29.58 -82.06 -48.93
N ALA A 533 -30.23 -82.78 -48.01
CA ALA A 533 -31.50 -83.47 -48.26
C ALA A 533 -32.72 -82.66 -47.81
N ALA A 534 -33.92 -83.07 -48.26
CA ALA A 534 -35.17 -82.40 -47.92
C ALA A 534 -35.42 -82.41 -46.39
N ASN A 535 -35.74 -81.24 -45.84
CA ASN A 535 -35.99 -81.01 -44.41
C ASN A 535 -34.81 -81.37 -43.47
N ALA A 536 -33.57 -81.36 -43.98
CA ALA A 536 -32.40 -81.63 -43.16
C ALA A 536 -31.95 -80.39 -42.36
N VAL A 537 -31.34 -80.62 -41.18
CA VAL A 537 -30.81 -79.56 -40.30
C VAL A 537 -29.36 -79.87 -39.95
N ALA A 538 -28.43 -78.97 -40.29
CA ALA A 538 -27.01 -79.09 -39.95
C ALA A 538 -26.56 -77.88 -39.11
N ILE A 539 -25.98 -78.13 -37.93
CA ILE A 539 -25.60 -77.11 -36.95
C ILE A 539 -24.24 -77.46 -36.36
N GLY A 540 -23.19 -76.71 -36.64
CA GLY A 540 -21.82 -76.95 -36.14
C GLY A 540 -20.80 -77.14 -37.27
N SER A 541 -19.52 -76.93 -36.96
CA SER A 541 -18.46 -76.87 -37.98
C SER A 541 -18.31 -78.19 -38.75
N SER A 542 -18.41 -78.23 -40.07
CA SER A 542 -18.39 -79.45 -40.90
C SER A 542 -19.50 -80.48 -40.59
N ALA A 543 -20.58 -80.10 -39.88
CA ALA A 543 -21.73 -80.99 -39.68
C ALA A 543 -22.40 -81.35 -41.01
N LEU A 544 -22.75 -82.62 -41.23
CA LEU A 544 -23.26 -83.15 -42.50
C LEU A 544 -24.57 -83.92 -42.29
N ALA A 545 -25.69 -83.37 -42.79
CA ALA A 545 -27.01 -84.00 -42.79
C ALA A 545 -27.46 -84.27 -44.24
N THR A 546 -27.34 -85.53 -44.69
CA THR A 546 -27.63 -85.95 -46.09
C THR A 546 -28.81 -86.91 -46.21
N GLY A 547 -29.36 -87.42 -45.11
CA GLY A 547 -30.60 -88.19 -45.11
C GLY A 547 -31.84 -87.28 -45.14
N ALA A 548 -32.93 -87.72 -45.76
CA ALA A 548 -34.20 -86.96 -45.72
C ALA A 548 -34.71 -86.85 -44.27
N ASN A 549 -35.12 -85.66 -43.85
CA ASN A 549 -35.53 -85.34 -42.47
C ASN A 549 -34.42 -85.60 -41.42
N ALA A 550 -33.14 -85.64 -41.81
CA ALA A 550 -32.03 -85.89 -40.90
C ALA A 550 -31.57 -84.63 -40.16
N VAL A 551 -31.04 -84.80 -38.94
CA VAL A 551 -30.56 -83.70 -38.11
C VAL A 551 -29.14 -83.99 -37.63
N ALA A 552 -28.17 -83.15 -38.00
CA ALA A 552 -26.77 -83.21 -37.59
C ALA A 552 -26.42 -81.96 -36.74
N ILE A 553 -26.10 -82.15 -35.46
CA ILE A 553 -25.81 -81.06 -34.50
C ILE A 553 -24.48 -81.32 -33.80
N GLY A 554 -23.41 -80.60 -34.13
CA GLY A 554 -22.08 -80.73 -33.56
C GLY A 554 -20.99 -80.73 -34.63
N SER A 555 -19.74 -80.44 -34.24
CA SER A 555 -18.61 -80.38 -35.17
C SER A 555 -18.41 -81.74 -35.86
N SER A 556 -18.47 -81.80 -37.19
CA SER A 556 -18.35 -83.04 -38.00
C SER A 556 -19.37 -84.13 -37.65
N ALA A 557 -20.53 -83.77 -37.07
CA ALA A 557 -21.64 -84.71 -36.89
C ALA A 557 -22.17 -85.19 -38.26
N LEU A 558 -22.49 -86.47 -38.38
CA LEU A 558 -22.84 -87.15 -39.62
C LEU A 558 -24.21 -87.85 -39.48
N ALA A 559 -25.24 -87.33 -40.15
CA ALA A 559 -26.59 -87.90 -40.19
C ALA A 559 -26.96 -88.27 -41.63
N THR A 560 -26.72 -89.53 -42.02
CA THR A 560 -26.84 -89.99 -43.42
C THR A 560 -28.07 -90.88 -43.65
N GLY A 561 -28.60 -91.53 -42.62
CA GLY A 561 -29.81 -92.35 -42.72
C GLY A 561 -31.09 -91.51 -42.83
N GLU A 562 -32.17 -92.07 -43.40
CA GLU A 562 -33.49 -91.43 -43.41
C GLU A 562 -33.99 -91.22 -41.97
N ALA A 563 -34.49 -90.02 -41.66
CA ALA A 563 -34.95 -89.62 -40.33
C ALA A 563 -33.92 -89.89 -39.20
N SER A 564 -32.62 -89.83 -39.52
CA SER A 564 -31.54 -90.03 -38.56
C SER A 564 -31.24 -88.77 -37.74
N PHE A 565 -30.81 -88.95 -36.50
CA PHE A 565 -30.47 -87.85 -35.58
C PHE A 565 -29.06 -88.04 -35.04
N ALA A 566 -28.11 -87.23 -35.51
CA ALA A 566 -26.73 -87.19 -35.02
C ALA A 566 -26.48 -85.89 -34.22
N ALA A 567 -26.13 -85.98 -32.94
CA ALA A 567 -25.84 -84.80 -32.13
C ALA A 567 -24.58 -84.97 -31.25
N GLY A 568 -23.46 -84.37 -31.65
CA GLY A 568 -22.17 -84.39 -30.95
C GLY A 568 -20.99 -84.33 -31.92
N THR A 569 -19.80 -83.96 -31.45
CA THR A 569 -18.61 -83.89 -32.33
C THR A 569 -18.27 -85.26 -32.92
N ASN A 570 -18.24 -85.42 -34.24
CA ASN A 570 -18.07 -86.73 -34.93
C ASN A 570 -19.14 -87.78 -34.58
N ALA A 571 -20.33 -87.40 -34.10
CA ALA A 571 -21.44 -88.35 -33.93
C ALA A 571 -21.91 -88.86 -35.31
N ALA A 572 -22.12 -90.17 -35.47
CA ALA A 572 -22.51 -90.79 -36.74
C ALA A 572 -23.79 -91.63 -36.60
N ALA A 573 -24.90 -91.12 -37.15
CA ALA A 573 -26.18 -91.82 -37.28
C ALA A 573 -26.39 -92.19 -38.76
N GLN A 574 -26.13 -93.46 -39.10
CA GLN A 574 -26.04 -93.90 -40.49
C GLN A 574 -27.20 -94.82 -40.93
N GLY A 575 -27.81 -95.55 -40.00
CA GLY A 575 -28.98 -96.40 -40.28
C GLY A 575 -30.27 -95.58 -40.40
N ALA A 576 -31.30 -96.15 -41.02
CA ALA A 576 -32.63 -95.53 -41.04
C ALA A 576 -33.20 -95.49 -39.62
N PHE A 577 -33.82 -94.37 -39.25
CA PHE A 577 -34.36 -94.13 -37.90
C PHE A 577 -33.31 -94.25 -36.77
N SER A 578 -32.02 -94.15 -37.08
CA SER A 578 -30.94 -94.25 -36.10
C SER A 578 -30.72 -92.94 -35.33
N THR A 579 -30.29 -93.06 -34.07
CA THR A 579 -30.02 -91.90 -33.20
C THR A 579 -28.62 -92.02 -32.61
N ALA A 580 -27.71 -91.10 -32.92
CA ALA A 580 -26.34 -91.06 -32.39
C ALA A 580 -26.10 -89.72 -31.69
N VAL A 581 -26.01 -89.70 -30.36
CA VAL A 581 -25.90 -88.46 -29.59
C VAL A 581 -24.73 -88.56 -28.61
N GLY A 582 -23.70 -87.74 -28.81
CA GLY A 582 -22.45 -87.75 -28.05
C GLY A 582 -21.24 -87.73 -28.99
N GLY A 583 -20.11 -87.15 -28.55
CA GLY A 583 -18.96 -87.05 -29.45
C GLY A 583 -18.43 -88.44 -29.86
N PHE A 584 -18.22 -88.69 -31.15
CA PHE A 584 -17.82 -90.00 -31.71
C PHE A 584 -18.82 -91.14 -31.45
N SER A 585 -20.07 -90.86 -31.06
CA SER A 585 -21.11 -91.90 -30.95
C SER A 585 -21.44 -92.48 -32.33
N SER A 586 -21.73 -93.78 -32.43
CA SER A 586 -21.99 -94.46 -33.71
C SER A 586 -23.23 -95.36 -33.61
N ALA A 587 -24.27 -95.02 -34.37
CA ALA A 587 -25.49 -95.80 -34.56
C ALA A 587 -25.57 -96.18 -36.04
N VAL A 588 -25.11 -97.40 -36.37
CA VAL A 588 -24.77 -97.77 -37.75
C VAL A 588 -25.96 -98.37 -38.51
N ASN A 589 -26.81 -99.13 -37.82
CA ASN A 589 -27.87 -99.93 -38.44
C ASN A 589 -29.28 -99.42 -38.07
N ASP A 590 -30.31 -100.03 -38.67
CA ASP A 590 -31.68 -99.55 -38.58
C ASP A 590 -32.23 -99.66 -37.14
N GLY A 591 -32.90 -98.58 -36.70
CA GLY A 591 -33.47 -98.49 -35.35
C GLY A 591 -32.43 -98.48 -34.21
N SER A 592 -31.13 -98.37 -34.51
CA SER A 592 -30.08 -98.34 -33.48
C SER A 592 -29.98 -96.98 -32.78
N THR A 593 -29.70 -97.00 -31.48
CA THR A 593 -29.59 -95.78 -30.64
C THR A 593 -28.27 -95.79 -29.86
N ALA A 594 -27.36 -94.86 -30.15
CA ALA A 594 -26.09 -94.67 -29.46
C ALA A 594 -26.04 -93.28 -28.80
N LEU A 595 -26.34 -93.20 -27.51
CA LEU A 595 -26.40 -91.97 -26.73
C LEU A 595 -25.26 -91.94 -25.69
N GLY A 596 -24.13 -91.33 -26.04
CA GLY A 596 -22.95 -91.08 -25.21
C GLY A 596 -21.68 -90.91 -26.04
N TYR A 597 -20.64 -90.22 -25.53
CA TYR A 597 -19.40 -90.04 -26.27
C TYR A 597 -18.71 -91.39 -26.52
N GLN A 598 -18.39 -91.73 -27.78
CA GLN A 598 -17.94 -93.06 -28.23
C GLN A 598 -18.91 -94.21 -27.96
N ALA A 599 -20.20 -93.96 -27.70
CA ALA A 599 -21.19 -95.02 -27.62
C ALA A 599 -21.35 -95.70 -28.99
N SER A 600 -21.47 -97.02 -29.02
CA SER A 600 -21.60 -97.80 -30.26
C SER A 600 -22.81 -98.73 -30.17
N ALA A 601 -23.80 -98.48 -31.02
CA ALA A 601 -24.93 -99.36 -31.27
C ALA A 601 -24.72 -100.01 -32.65
N ALA A 602 -24.07 -101.16 -32.65
CA ALA A 602 -23.49 -101.75 -33.86
C ALA A 602 -24.43 -102.68 -34.62
N ASN A 603 -25.69 -102.87 -34.18
CA ASN A 603 -26.63 -103.83 -34.76
C ASN A 603 -28.07 -103.29 -34.74
N ASP A 604 -28.98 -103.96 -35.45
CA ASP A 604 -30.40 -103.62 -35.51
C ASP A 604 -31.03 -103.55 -34.12
N ASN A 605 -31.79 -102.48 -33.87
CA ASN A 605 -32.50 -102.22 -32.60
C ASN A 605 -31.60 -102.23 -31.34
N ALA A 606 -30.27 -102.12 -31.49
CA ALA A 606 -29.35 -102.05 -30.36
C ALA A 606 -29.39 -100.65 -29.72
N THR A 607 -29.31 -100.60 -28.38
CA THR A 607 -29.31 -99.34 -27.62
C THR A 607 -28.07 -99.25 -26.74
N ALA A 608 -27.14 -98.35 -27.07
CA ALA A 608 -25.97 -98.04 -26.25
C ALA A 608 -26.15 -96.66 -25.61
N LEU A 609 -26.32 -96.60 -24.31
CA LEU A 609 -26.62 -95.40 -23.54
C LEU A 609 -25.51 -95.13 -22.50
N GLY A 610 -24.46 -94.41 -22.88
CA GLY A 610 -23.36 -93.98 -22.00
C GLY A 610 -22.03 -93.77 -22.74
N TYR A 611 -21.07 -93.04 -22.14
CA TYR A 611 -19.73 -92.84 -22.73
C TYR A 611 -19.05 -94.20 -22.99
N ARG A 612 -18.63 -94.53 -24.22
CA ARG A 612 -18.06 -95.84 -24.61
C ARG A 612 -18.96 -97.06 -24.34
N ALA A 613 -20.27 -96.86 -24.15
CA ALA A 613 -21.20 -97.98 -24.06
C ALA A 613 -21.23 -98.72 -25.41
N SER A 614 -21.22 -100.05 -25.39
CA SER A 614 -21.19 -100.88 -26.59
C SER A 614 -22.32 -101.89 -26.55
N ALA A 615 -23.32 -101.70 -27.40
CA ALA A 615 -24.39 -102.66 -27.65
C ALA A 615 -24.03 -103.46 -28.90
N ALA A 616 -23.26 -104.52 -28.67
CA ALA A 616 -22.60 -105.31 -29.72
C ALA A 616 -23.46 -106.48 -30.23
N ALA A 617 -24.67 -106.68 -29.69
CA ALA A 617 -25.62 -107.71 -30.11
C ALA A 617 -26.98 -107.13 -30.52
N PRO A 618 -27.77 -107.81 -31.38
CA PRO A 618 -29.12 -107.36 -31.74
C PRO A 618 -30.06 -107.35 -30.52
N ASN A 619 -30.98 -106.39 -30.46
CA ASN A 619 -31.93 -106.18 -29.35
C ASN A 619 -31.28 -106.08 -27.96
N SER A 620 -30.05 -105.58 -27.87
CA SER A 620 -29.33 -105.42 -26.59
C SER A 620 -29.31 -103.96 -26.13
N VAL A 621 -29.27 -103.75 -24.81
CA VAL A 621 -29.20 -102.44 -24.17
C VAL A 621 -27.96 -102.36 -23.28
N ALA A 622 -26.95 -101.58 -23.69
CA ALA A 622 -25.81 -101.23 -22.84
C ALA A 622 -26.09 -99.90 -22.14
N LEU A 623 -26.37 -99.94 -20.83
CA LEU A 623 -26.78 -98.80 -20.02
C LEU A 623 -25.63 -98.37 -19.10
N GLY A 624 -25.12 -97.16 -19.24
CA GLY A 624 -23.98 -96.62 -18.49
C GLY A 624 -22.65 -96.63 -19.26
N GLN A 625 -21.69 -95.89 -18.73
CA GLN A 625 -20.38 -95.66 -19.34
C GLN A 625 -19.58 -96.97 -19.53
N GLY A 626 -19.00 -97.24 -20.69
CA GLY A 626 -18.20 -98.45 -20.91
C GLY A 626 -18.96 -99.76 -20.69
N SER A 627 -20.30 -99.70 -20.60
CA SER A 627 -21.13 -100.89 -20.47
C SER A 627 -21.05 -101.70 -21.74
N LEU A 628 -20.89 -103.00 -21.60
CA LEU A 628 -20.85 -103.91 -22.73
C LEU A 628 -22.09 -104.80 -22.66
N ALA A 629 -22.91 -104.73 -23.70
CA ALA A 629 -24.02 -105.64 -23.94
C ALA A 629 -23.68 -106.46 -25.19
N ASP A 630 -22.96 -107.55 -24.97
CA ASP A 630 -22.48 -108.48 -26.00
C ASP A 630 -23.41 -109.69 -26.20
N ARG A 631 -24.54 -109.74 -25.50
CA ARG A 631 -25.55 -110.79 -25.61
C ARG A 631 -26.88 -110.22 -26.07
N ALA A 632 -27.52 -110.89 -27.03
CA ALA A 632 -28.85 -110.53 -27.51
C ALA A 632 -29.89 -110.56 -26.39
N ASN A 633 -30.88 -109.66 -26.45
CA ASN A 633 -31.98 -109.55 -25.47
C ASN A 633 -31.53 -109.33 -24.01
N THR A 634 -30.61 -108.39 -23.78
CA THR A 634 -30.12 -108.07 -22.43
C THR A 634 -30.09 -106.58 -22.13
N VAL A 635 -30.15 -106.23 -20.85
CA VAL A 635 -29.81 -104.90 -20.34
C VAL A 635 -28.57 -105.04 -19.47
N SER A 636 -27.45 -104.47 -19.90
CA SER A 636 -26.18 -104.47 -19.16
C SER A 636 -25.93 -103.10 -18.57
N VAL A 637 -25.85 -102.98 -17.24
CA VAL A 637 -25.56 -101.71 -16.56
C VAL A 637 -24.06 -101.43 -16.38
N GLY A 638 -23.19 -102.33 -16.86
CA GLY A 638 -21.75 -102.23 -16.68
C GLY A 638 -20.98 -103.10 -17.67
N SER A 639 -19.70 -103.26 -17.41
CA SER A 639 -18.88 -104.32 -18.02
C SER A 639 -18.22 -105.12 -16.90
N ALA A 640 -17.69 -106.30 -17.23
CA ALA A 640 -17.03 -107.13 -16.23
C ALA A 640 -15.92 -106.33 -15.51
N GLY A 641 -16.01 -106.23 -14.18
CA GLY A 641 -15.11 -105.43 -13.33
C GLY A 641 -15.42 -103.94 -13.24
N ASN A 642 -16.48 -103.48 -13.92
CA ASN A 642 -17.01 -102.12 -13.91
C ASN A 642 -18.54 -102.14 -13.84
N GLU A 643 -19.09 -102.96 -12.94
CA GLU A 643 -20.52 -103.07 -12.66
C GLU A 643 -21.07 -101.80 -12.01
N ARG A 644 -22.36 -101.50 -12.21
CA ARG A 644 -23.03 -100.32 -11.64
C ARG A 644 -24.13 -100.68 -10.67
N GLN A 645 -24.27 -99.85 -9.64
CA GLN A 645 -25.41 -99.89 -8.74
C GLN A 645 -26.65 -99.36 -9.46
N ILE A 646 -27.79 -100.04 -9.28
CA ILE A 646 -29.09 -99.64 -9.83
C ILE A 646 -29.94 -99.12 -8.66
N THR A 647 -30.29 -97.84 -8.68
CA THR A 647 -30.99 -97.14 -7.61
C THR A 647 -32.46 -96.85 -7.99
N ASN A 648 -33.34 -96.57 -7.03
CA ASN A 648 -34.80 -96.39 -7.22
C ASN A 648 -35.56 -97.56 -7.86
N VAL A 649 -34.90 -98.72 -7.91
CA VAL A 649 -35.57 -100.01 -8.06
C VAL A 649 -36.65 -100.07 -6.98
N ALA A 650 -37.91 -100.33 -7.33
CA ALA A 650 -38.95 -100.59 -6.33
C ALA A 650 -38.63 -101.91 -5.60
N ALA A 651 -39.32 -102.22 -4.51
CA ALA A 651 -39.14 -103.53 -3.91
C ALA A 651 -39.62 -104.59 -4.93
N GLY A 652 -38.73 -105.51 -5.33
CA GLY A 652 -39.10 -106.56 -6.26
C GLY A 652 -40.30 -107.35 -5.72
N THR A 653 -41.31 -107.59 -6.57
CA THR A 653 -42.55 -108.30 -6.24
C THR A 653 -42.69 -109.64 -6.97
N ALA A 654 -42.06 -109.78 -8.14
CA ALA A 654 -41.95 -111.05 -8.88
C ALA A 654 -40.50 -111.56 -8.86
N ASP A 655 -40.31 -112.86 -9.07
CA ASP A 655 -39.00 -113.53 -8.97
C ASP A 655 -37.95 -113.01 -9.98
N THR A 656 -38.38 -112.28 -11.01
CA THR A 656 -37.51 -111.71 -12.04
C THR A 656 -37.20 -110.21 -11.86
N ASP A 657 -37.62 -109.60 -10.74
CA ASP A 657 -37.37 -108.20 -10.43
C ASP A 657 -35.98 -107.98 -9.79
N ALA A 658 -35.41 -106.78 -9.95
CA ALA A 658 -34.20 -106.40 -9.23
C ALA A 658 -34.52 -106.06 -7.75
N VAL A 659 -33.64 -106.46 -6.82
CA VAL A 659 -33.75 -106.15 -5.36
C VAL A 659 -33.12 -104.79 -5.06
N ASN A 660 -33.79 -103.94 -4.25
CA ASN A 660 -33.37 -102.56 -4.03
C ASN A 660 -32.64 -102.30 -2.70
N VAL A 661 -31.96 -101.15 -2.59
CA VAL A 661 -31.25 -100.76 -1.35
C VAL A 661 -32.24 -100.47 -0.21
N ALA A 662 -33.55 -100.37 -0.42
CA ALA A 662 -34.54 -100.26 0.67
C ALA A 662 -34.95 -101.63 1.23
N GLN A 663 -34.93 -102.70 0.43
CA GLN A 663 -34.98 -104.09 0.88
C GLN A 663 -33.67 -104.44 1.60
N LEU A 664 -32.53 -103.80 1.26
CA LEU A 664 -31.27 -103.85 2.01
C LEU A 664 -31.22 -102.89 3.22
N LYS A 665 -31.81 -101.69 3.15
CA LYS A 665 -31.93 -100.74 4.26
C LYS A 665 -33.07 -101.11 5.19
N ALA A 666 -34.04 -101.94 4.79
CA ALA A 666 -34.89 -102.64 5.73
C ALA A 666 -34.07 -103.58 6.62
N VAL A 667 -32.84 -103.92 6.22
CA VAL A 667 -31.82 -104.54 7.09
C VAL A 667 -31.09 -103.48 7.96
N SER A 668 -31.07 -102.18 7.63
CA SER A 668 -30.39 -101.07 8.35
C SER A 668 -31.25 -99.96 9.01
N ASP A 669 -32.56 -99.89 8.77
CA ASP A 669 -33.51 -98.85 9.24
C ASP A 669 -34.53 -99.49 10.19
N GLN A 670 -34.05 -100.36 11.09
CA GLN A 670 -34.85 -100.84 12.21
C GLN A 670 -34.72 -99.86 13.39
N GLY A 671 -35.25 -98.66 13.19
CA GLY A 671 -35.54 -97.66 14.24
C GLY A 671 -37.01 -97.67 14.68
N ALA A 672 -37.80 -98.66 14.25
CA ALA A 672 -39.10 -99.00 14.80
C ALA A 672 -39.40 -100.51 14.62
N ALA A 673 -38.70 -101.33 15.41
CA ALA A 673 -39.08 -102.65 15.96
C ALA A 673 -37.95 -103.69 15.87
N THR A 674 -37.18 -103.78 16.97
CA THR A 674 -36.15 -104.79 17.37
C THR A 674 -34.69 -104.34 17.22
N ALA A 675 -34.12 -103.98 18.37
CA ALA A 675 -32.83 -103.35 18.62
C ALA A 675 -31.62 -104.30 18.52
N ALA A 676 -31.26 -104.79 17.33
CA ALA A 676 -30.10 -105.68 17.20
C ALA A 676 -29.13 -105.40 16.04
N LYS A 677 -29.26 -104.30 15.29
CA LYS A 677 -28.50 -104.17 14.02
C LYS A 677 -27.64 -102.93 13.73
N LEU A 678 -27.47 -101.92 14.60
CA LEU A 678 -26.55 -100.80 14.29
C LEU A 678 -25.84 -100.20 15.51
N ASP A 679 -24.70 -100.77 15.90
CA ASP A 679 -23.72 -100.15 16.82
C ASP A 679 -22.57 -99.54 15.98
N GLY A 680 -22.28 -98.24 16.12
CA GLY A 680 -21.12 -97.57 15.49
C GLY A 680 -21.34 -96.50 14.40
N ALA A 681 -22.59 -96.12 14.06
CA ALA A 681 -22.84 -95.06 13.07
C ALA A 681 -23.02 -93.68 13.74
N VAL A 682 -22.20 -92.68 13.36
CA VAL A 682 -22.42 -91.26 13.73
C VAL A 682 -23.62 -90.73 12.96
N MET A 683 -24.58 -90.13 13.66
CA MET A 683 -25.75 -89.50 13.07
C MET A 683 -25.78 -88.02 13.45
N TYR A 684 -26.29 -87.19 12.55
CA TYR A 684 -26.75 -85.85 12.90
C TYR A 684 -27.76 -85.92 14.04
N ASP A 685 -27.76 -84.91 14.92
CA ASP A 685 -28.74 -84.80 15.99
C ASP A 685 -30.14 -84.69 15.41
N ARG A 686 -31.15 -84.66 16.26
CA ARG A 686 -32.49 -84.28 15.82
C ARG A 686 -32.84 -82.90 16.32
N ASN A 687 -33.54 -82.13 15.50
CA ASN A 687 -34.29 -81.00 15.99
C ASN A 687 -35.44 -81.52 16.86
N ALA A 688 -36.05 -80.63 17.63
CA ALA A 688 -37.12 -80.97 18.56
C ALA A 688 -38.38 -81.58 17.91
N ASP A 689 -38.52 -81.49 16.59
CA ASP A 689 -39.63 -82.06 15.82
C ASP A 689 -39.35 -83.49 15.29
N GLY A 690 -38.17 -84.06 15.56
CA GLY A 690 -37.76 -85.38 15.08
C GLY A 690 -37.09 -85.37 13.71
N SER A 691 -36.96 -84.21 13.05
CA SER A 691 -36.12 -84.04 11.88
C SER A 691 -34.65 -84.13 12.25
N VAL A 692 -33.84 -84.60 11.31
CA VAL A 692 -32.40 -84.68 11.48
C VAL A 692 -31.80 -83.26 11.40
N ASN A 693 -31.25 -82.76 12.50
CA ASN A 693 -30.54 -81.48 12.62
C ASN A 693 -29.20 -81.55 11.90
N LYS A 694 -29.14 -81.05 10.66
CA LYS A 694 -27.89 -81.01 9.90
C LYS A 694 -26.90 -79.92 10.34
N ASN A 695 -27.31 -79.01 11.22
CA ASN A 695 -26.45 -77.96 11.78
C ASN A 695 -25.79 -78.41 13.10
N SER A 696 -26.26 -79.53 13.64
CA SER A 696 -25.79 -80.08 14.89
C SER A 696 -25.53 -81.56 14.70
N VAL A 697 -24.26 -81.91 14.67
CA VAL A 697 -23.85 -83.26 15.03
C VAL A 697 -23.36 -83.16 16.46
N THR A 698 -24.09 -83.75 17.42
CA THR A 698 -23.57 -83.95 18.76
C THR A 698 -22.77 -85.23 18.70
N LEU A 699 -21.46 -85.07 18.70
CA LEU A 699 -20.54 -86.19 18.88
C LEU A 699 -20.71 -86.66 20.32
N GLY A 700 -21.21 -87.88 20.51
CA GLY A 700 -21.69 -88.43 21.78
C GLY A 700 -20.65 -88.67 22.89
N GLY A 701 -19.58 -87.88 22.95
CA GLY A 701 -18.62 -87.87 24.06
C GLY A 701 -19.23 -87.27 25.33
N ASP A 702 -18.79 -87.78 26.49
CA ASP A 702 -19.26 -87.38 27.83
C ASP A 702 -18.74 -85.97 28.22
N ALA A 703 -19.67 -85.03 28.47
CA ALA A 703 -19.36 -83.64 28.80
C ALA A 703 -18.58 -83.46 30.13
N ALA A 704 -18.55 -84.45 31.02
CA ALA A 704 -17.78 -84.39 32.27
C ALA A 704 -16.29 -84.78 32.08
N SER A 705 -15.97 -85.51 31.00
CA SER A 705 -14.65 -86.10 30.74
C SER A 705 -13.88 -85.42 29.59
N GLY A 706 -14.52 -84.46 28.93
CA GLY A 706 -14.01 -83.74 27.74
C GLY A 706 -14.71 -84.18 26.45
N GLY A 707 -14.87 -83.24 25.51
CA GLY A 707 -15.54 -83.48 24.23
C GLY A 707 -14.79 -84.43 23.29
N THR A 708 -15.41 -84.76 22.16
CA THR A 708 -14.84 -85.69 21.17
C THR A 708 -13.63 -85.08 20.46
N VAL A 709 -12.49 -85.79 20.43
CA VAL A 709 -11.28 -85.35 19.70
C VAL A 709 -11.36 -85.78 18.24
N LEU A 710 -11.47 -84.82 17.31
CA LEU A 710 -11.39 -85.07 15.86
C LEU A 710 -9.92 -85.12 15.44
N HIS A 711 -9.45 -86.29 15.02
CA HIS A 711 -8.11 -86.51 14.48
C HIS A 711 -8.15 -86.52 12.94
N ASN A 712 -7.03 -86.19 12.28
CA ASN A 712 -6.90 -86.15 10.82
C ASN A 712 -7.77 -85.08 10.11
N VAL A 713 -7.96 -83.92 10.76
CA VAL A 713 -8.54 -82.74 10.11
C VAL A 713 -7.44 -82.07 9.27
N ALA A 714 -7.56 -82.16 7.94
CA ALA A 714 -6.65 -81.50 7.00
C ALA A 714 -6.71 -79.96 7.15
N ASN A 715 -5.75 -79.25 6.54
CA ASN A 715 -5.81 -77.80 6.51
C ASN A 715 -7.09 -77.37 5.76
N GLY A 716 -8.04 -76.77 6.47
CA GLY A 716 -9.24 -76.14 5.94
C GLY A 716 -8.92 -74.99 5.00
N VAL A 717 -9.11 -75.20 3.72
CA VAL A 717 -8.80 -74.20 2.70
C VAL A 717 -9.89 -73.12 2.68
N ASP A 718 -11.13 -73.50 3.01
CA ASP A 718 -12.29 -72.61 2.97
C ASP A 718 -12.72 -72.11 4.36
N LEU A 719 -13.37 -70.94 4.40
CA LEU A 719 -13.77 -70.24 5.64
C LEU A 719 -14.67 -71.05 6.57
N SER A 720 -15.38 -72.02 6.01
CA SER A 720 -16.31 -72.91 6.70
C SER A 720 -15.71 -74.26 7.07
N ASP A 721 -14.49 -74.54 6.62
CA ASP A 721 -13.79 -75.74 7.03
C ASP A 721 -13.49 -75.67 8.52
N ALA A 722 -13.47 -76.85 9.15
CA ALA A 722 -12.89 -76.94 10.47
C ALA A 722 -11.40 -76.58 10.36
N VAL A 723 -11.04 -75.41 10.87
CA VAL A 723 -9.64 -74.97 10.98
C VAL A 723 -8.93 -75.97 11.88
N ASN A 724 -7.91 -76.65 11.35
CA ASN A 724 -7.09 -77.51 12.21
C ASN A 724 -6.13 -76.66 13.05
N VAL A 725 -5.57 -77.26 14.12
CA VAL A 725 -4.68 -76.54 15.04
C VAL A 725 -3.44 -75.97 14.32
N GLY A 726 -2.99 -76.60 13.22
CA GLY A 726 -1.88 -76.09 12.40
C GLY A 726 -2.18 -74.77 11.69
N GLN A 727 -3.38 -74.60 11.13
CA GLN A 727 -3.81 -73.38 10.47
C GLN A 727 -4.17 -72.26 11.45
N LEU A 728 -4.76 -72.62 12.59
CA LEU A 728 -5.01 -71.66 13.65
C LEU A 728 -3.70 -71.08 14.18
N ASN A 729 -2.68 -71.92 14.38
CA ASN A 729 -1.34 -71.47 14.77
C ASN A 729 -0.69 -70.57 13.70
N ALA A 730 -0.91 -70.84 12.41
CA ALA A 730 -0.41 -70.00 11.31
C ALA A 730 -1.13 -68.64 11.22
N ALA A 731 -2.46 -68.62 11.37
CA ALA A 731 -3.26 -67.40 11.36
C ALA A 731 -2.97 -66.49 12.56
N ILE A 732 -2.80 -67.08 13.76
CA ILE A 732 -2.42 -66.35 14.97
C ILE A 732 -1.00 -65.77 14.84
N GLY A 733 -0.07 -66.48 14.20
CA GLY A 733 1.26 -65.96 13.88
C GLY A 733 1.25 -64.72 12.98
N ALA A 734 0.36 -64.68 11.98
CA ALA A 734 0.21 -63.53 11.07
C ALA A 734 -0.41 -62.30 11.76
N VAL A 735 -1.33 -62.50 12.71
CA VAL A 735 -1.96 -61.41 13.48
C VAL A 735 -1.04 -60.87 14.58
N ASN A 736 -0.21 -61.72 15.22
CA ASN A 736 0.78 -61.26 16.19
C ASN A 736 1.93 -60.47 15.56
N ASN A 737 2.34 -60.79 14.33
CA ASN A 737 3.38 -60.02 13.63
C ASN A 737 2.94 -58.61 13.20
N ALA A 738 1.63 -58.32 13.14
CA ALA A 738 1.14 -56.97 12.86
C ALA A 738 1.36 -55.99 14.02
N VAL A 739 1.63 -56.48 15.24
CA VAL A 739 1.85 -55.62 16.42
C VAL A 739 3.07 -56.00 17.27
N VAL A 740 3.83 -57.05 16.95
CA VAL A 740 5.01 -57.43 17.76
C VAL A 740 6.34 -57.55 17.00
N ASN A 741 6.46 -57.36 15.67
CA ASN A 741 7.81 -57.21 15.08
C ASN A 741 7.93 -56.55 13.68
N ALA A 742 8.70 -55.45 13.67
CA ALA A 742 9.60 -54.87 12.66
C ALA A 742 9.20 -54.56 11.20
N ALA A 743 8.04 -54.94 10.67
CA ALA A 743 7.79 -54.74 9.21
C ALA A 743 6.42 -54.16 8.81
N ASN A 744 5.70 -53.47 9.70
CA ASN A 744 4.58 -52.63 9.28
C ASN A 744 5.04 -51.18 9.15
N PRO A 745 5.21 -50.64 7.92
CA PRO A 745 5.83 -49.33 7.71
C PRO A 745 4.95 -48.15 8.17
N PHE A 746 3.69 -48.40 8.54
CA PHE A 746 2.74 -47.33 8.83
C PHE A 746 2.50 -47.07 10.32
N PHE A 747 2.58 -48.08 11.21
CA PHE A 747 2.48 -47.91 12.68
C PHE A 747 3.23 -49.02 13.43
N SER A 748 4.16 -48.66 14.33
CA SER A 748 4.84 -49.56 15.26
C SER A 748 4.76 -49.02 16.70
N GLY A 749 4.47 -49.90 17.67
CA GLY A 749 4.45 -49.56 19.09
C GLY A 749 4.74 -50.79 19.94
N GLU A 750 5.76 -50.73 20.79
CA GLU A 750 6.07 -51.77 21.79
C GLU A 750 5.31 -51.47 23.09
N GLY A 751 4.57 -52.45 23.62
CA GLY A 751 3.78 -52.34 24.85
C GLY A 751 2.92 -53.59 25.13
N ASP A 752 2.56 -53.81 26.40
CA ASP A 752 1.69 -54.92 26.83
C ASP A 752 0.21 -54.55 26.65
N ARG A 753 -0.48 -55.25 25.76
CA ARG A 753 -1.88 -54.97 25.40
C ARG A 753 -2.87 -55.22 26.53
N ASP A 754 -2.54 -56.11 27.47
CA ASP A 754 -3.47 -56.49 28.53
C ASP A 754 -3.46 -55.47 29.68
N THR A 755 -2.36 -54.72 29.84
CA THR A 755 -2.16 -53.78 30.96
C THR A 755 -1.93 -52.33 30.52
N GLU A 756 -1.62 -52.06 29.25
CA GLU A 756 -1.20 -50.74 28.75
C GLU A 756 -2.06 -50.18 27.60
N GLY A 757 -3.38 -50.41 27.63
CA GLY A 757 -4.30 -49.96 26.58
C GLY A 757 -4.41 -48.43 26.44
N ALA A 758 -4.44 -47.92 25.20
CA ALA A 758 -4.78 -46.52 24.93
C ALA A 758 -6.30 -46.28 25.14
N VAL A 759 -6.65 -45.20 25.83
CA VAL A 759 -8.01 -44.85 26.25
C VAL A 759 -8.43 -43.52 25.61
N SER A 760 -9.38 -43.57 24.67
CA SER A 760 -9.94 -42.40 23.98
C SER A 760 -11.44 -42.29 24.29
N THR A 761 -11.80 -41.55 25.34
CA THR A 761 -13.21 -41.47 25.82
C THR A 761 -13.85 -40.08 25.67
N GLY A 762 -13.07 -39.06 25.32
CA GLY A 762 -13.61 -37.76 24.94
C GLY A 762 -14.31 -37.78 23.57
N THR A 763 -15.34 -36.97 23.38
CA THR A 763 -15.97 -36.83 22.05
C THR A 763 -14.98 -36.23 21.06
N HIS A 764 -14.76 -36.88 19.90
CA HIS A 764 -13.72 -36.55 18.90
C HIS A 764 -12.27 -36.58 19.43
N SER A 765 -11.95 -37.46 20.39
CA SER A 765 -10.58 -37.57 20.93
C SER A 765 -9.70 -38.59 20.19
N LEU A 766 -8.38 -38.44 20.35
CA LEU A 766 -7.36 -39.32 19.76
C LEU A 766 -6.37 -39.77 20.85
N ALA A 767 -6.30 -41.07 21.17
CA ALA A 767 -5.28 -41.66 22.04
C ALA A 767 -4.37 -42.63 21.27
N ALA A 768 -3.06 -42.37 21.27
CA ALA A 768 -2.08 -43.18 20.55
C ALA A 768 -0.81 -43.39 21.40
N GLY A 769 -0.53 -44.63 21.81
CA GLY A 769 0.59 -45.03 22.68
C GLY A 769 0.13 -45.82 23.91
N ALA A 770 1.02 -46.63 24.48
CA ALA A 770 0.74 -47.46 25.66
C ALA A 770 0.22 -46.60 26.82
N ASN A 771 -0.94 -46.89 27.41
CA ASN A 771 -1.58 -46.08 28.48
C ASN A 771 -1.87 -44.60 28.12
N ALA A 772 -1.93 -44.23 26.83
CA ALA A 772 -2.31 -42.87 26.44
C ALA A 772 -3.80 -42.60 26.76
N GLN A 773 -4.14 -41.45 27.33
CA GLN A 773 -5.48 -41.09 27.81
C GLN A 773 -5.95 -39.76 27.21
N ALA A 774 -6.85 -39.82 26.23
CA ALA A 774 -7.50 -38.66 25.62
C ALA A 774 -8.97 -38.61 26.05
N THR A 775 -9.21 -38.03 27.23
CA THR A 775 -10.52 -38.07 27.92
C THR A 775 -11.30 -36.76 27.82
N GLY A 776 -10.65 -35.64 27.46
CA GLY A 776 -11.34 -34.38 27.19
C GLY A 776 -11.98 -34.34 25.80
N THR A 777 -13.02 -33.51 25.62
CA THR A 777 -13.63 -33.26 24.29
C THR A 777 -12.61 -32.67 23.32
N ASN A 778 -12.52 -33.18 22.09
CA ASN A 778 -11.54 -32.79 21.06
C ASN A 778 -10.07 -32.87 21.53
N SER A 779 -9.77 -33.75 22.50
CA SER A 779 -8.42 -33.90 23.06
C SER A 779 -7.55 -34.86 22.23
N SER A 780 -6.23 -34.68 22.28
CA SER A 780 -5.26 -35.57 21.64
C SER A 780 -4.14 -35.96 22.60
N ALA A 781 -3.98 -37.24 22.88
CA ALA A 781 -2.92 -37.81 23.71
C ALA A 781 -2.04 -38.76 22.87
N ILE A 782 -0.79 -38.38 22.62
CA ILE A 782 0.12 -39.09 21.71
C ILE A 782 1.45 -39.36 22.43
N GLY A 783 1.73 -40.62 22.75
CA GLY A 783 2.90 -41.08 23.52
C GLY A 783 2.52 -41.98 24.69
N ALA A 784 3.44 -42.84 25.13
CA ALA A 784 3.16 -43.77 26.24
C ALA A 784 2.87 -43.01 27.54
N GLY A 785 1.71 -43.22 28.15
CA GLY A 785 1.25 -42.53 29.36
C GLY A 785 0.85 -41.07 29.17
N ALA A 786 0.78 -40.56 27.93
CA ALA A 786 0.33 -39.20 27.64
C ALA A 786 -1.13 -39.00 28.09
N SER A 787 -1.45 -37.87 28.72
CA SER A 787 -2.76 -37.59 29.32
C SER A 787 -3.28 -36.22 28.90
N ALA A 788 -4.31 -36.19 28.08
CA ALA A 788 -5.02 -34.99 27.64
C ALA A 788 -6.46 -35.03 28.19
N THR A 789 -6.66 -34.44 29.38
CA THR A 789 -7.92 -34.53 30.13
C THR A 789 -8.76 -33.25 30.07
N GLY A 790 -8.16 -32.12 29.69
CA GLY A 790 -8.89 -30.87 29.44
C GLY A 790 -9.62 -30.85 28.09
N SER A 791 -10.64 -29.99 27.94
CA SER A 791 -11.29 -29.77 26.64
C SER A 791 -10.32 -29.12 25.66
N SER A 792 -10.27 -29.61 24.42
CA SER A 792 -9.33 -29.19 23.38
C SER A 792 -7.85 -29.29 23.79
N ALA A 793 -7.53 -30.14 24.78
CA ALA A 793 -6.17 -30.31 25.28
C ALA A 793 -5.34 -31.22 24.37
N THR A 794 -4.06 -30.90 24.21
CA THR A 794 -3.12 -31.68 23.39
C THR A 794 -1.92 -32.07 24.25
N ALA A 795 -1.67 -33.37 24.39
CA ALA A 795 -0.53 -33.92 25.12
C ALA A 795 0.28 -34.84 24.19
N VAL A 796 1.49 -34.41 23.82
CA VAL A 796 2.37 -35.13 22.90
C VAL A 796 3.71 -35.38 23.57
N GLY A 797 4.05 -36.65 23.76
CA GLY A 797 5.26 -37.12 24.46
C GLY A 797 4.93 -38.08 25.60
N ALA A 798 5.86 -38.99 25.92
CA ALA A 798 5.64 -39.99 26.97
C ALA A 798 5.38 -39.33 28.34
N ASN A 799 4.32 -39.73 29.04
CA ASN A 799 3.87 -39.17 30.32
C ASN A 799 3.61 -37.65 30.29
N SER A 800 3.34 -37.07 29.13
CA SER A 800 2.93 -35.66 29.03
C SER A 800 1.53 -35.46 29.62
N SER A 801 1.26 -34.33 30.26
CA SER A 801 -0.02 -34.08 30.96
C SER A 801 -0.60 -32.71 30.64
N ALA A 802 -1.64 -32.65 29.81
CA ALA A 802 -2.42 -31.46 29.50
C ALA A 802 -3.79 -31.53 30.18
N SER A 803 -3.90 -30.98 31.39
CA SER A 803 -5.03 -31.27 32.30
C SER A 803 -6.12 -30.19 32.38
N SER A 804 -5.93 -29.06 31.70
CA SER A 804 -6.86 -27.94 31.69
C SER A 804 -7.31 -27.57 30.28
N ASN A 805 -8.34 -26.73 30.15
CA ASN A 805 -8.89 -26.37 28.84
C ASN A 805 -7.86 -25.63 27.98
N ASN A 806 -7.77 -26.00 26.71
CA ASN A 806 -6.82 -25.48 25.74
C ASN A 806 -5.34 -25.62 26.16
N ALA A 807 -5.03 -26.55 27.08
CA ALA A 807 -3.66 -26.81 27.48
C ALA A 807 -2.93 -27.58 26.38
N ALA A 808 -1.71 -27.15 26.06
CA ALA A 808 -0.90 -27.75 25.00
C ALA A 808 0.46 -28.18 25.54
N VAL A 809 0.81 -29.45 25.36
CA VAL A 809 2.03 -30.05 25.91
C VAL A 809 2.75 -30.81 24.81
N PHE A 810 4.02 -30.49 24.62
CA PHE A 810 4.90 -31.13 23.65
C PHE A 810 6.25 -31.46 24.32
N GLY A 811 6.48 -32.72 24.66
CA GLY A 811 7.68 -33.21 25.34
C GLY A 811 7.39 -34.37 26.29
N ALA A 812 8.39 -35.21 26.58
CA ALA A 812 8.21 -36.27 27.58
C ALA A 812 8.19 -35.69 29.00
N ASN A 813 7.27 -36.17 29.85
CA ASN A 813 7.07 -35.75 31.24
C ASN A 813 6.78 -34.26 31.44
N SER A 814 6.35 -33.53 30.40
CA SER A 814 5.95 -32.13 30.54
C SER A 814 4.49 -32.00 30.98
N SER A 815 4.16 -30.88 31.59
CA SER A 815 2.87 -30.67 32.24
C SER A 815 2.33 -29.26 32.00
N ALA A 816 1.12 -29.13 31.47
CA ALA A 816 0.37 -27.88 31.41
C ALA A 816 -0.94 -28.08 32.17
N ILE A 817 -0.99 -27.49 33.38
CA ILE A 817 -2.05 -27.78 34.35
C ILE A 817 -3.04 -26.63 34.56
N ALA A 818 -2.87 -25.51 33.85
CA ALA A 818 -3.76 -24.35 33.88
C ALA A 818 -4.37 -24.04 32.51
N ASN A 819 -5.46 -23.28 32.48
CA ASN A 819 -6.15 -22.94 31.22
C ASN A 819 -5.26 -22.13 30.27
N ASN A 820 -5.27 -22.48 28.99
CA ASN A 820 -4.45 -21.88 27.93
C ASN A 820 -2.94 -21.94 28.21
N ALA A 821 -2.47 -22.88 29.04
CA ALA A 821 -1.05 -23.05 29.33
C ALA A 821 -0.38 -23.93 28.27
N THR A 822 0.84 -23.56 27.87
CA THR A 822 1.62 -24.30 26.87
C THR A 822 2.97 -24.71 27.45
N ALA A 823 3.26 -26.02 27.49
CA ALA A 823 4.57 -26.54 27.92
C ALA A 823 5.27 -27.22 26.74
N LEU A 824 6.38 -26.65 26.28
CA LEU A 824 7.11 -27.09 25.08
C LEU A 824 8.55 -27.45 25.44
N GLY A 825 8.84 -28.75 25.58
CA GLY A 825 10.13 -29.32 25.97
C GLY A 825 9.97 -30.42 27.02
N ALA A 826 10.86 -31.42 27.04
CA ALA A 826 10.77 -32.51 28.02
C ALA A 826 10.89 -31.99 29.46
N GLY A 827 9.99 -32.40 30.35
CA GLY A 827 9.93 -31.93 31.74
C GLY A 827 9.53 -30.46 31.93
N ALA A 828 9.13 -29.75 30.87
CA ALA A 828 8.63 -28.37 30.98
C ALA A 828 7.31 -28.34 31.75
N THR A 829 7.13 -27.38 32.66
CA THR A 829 5.92 -27.23 33.48
C THR A 829 5.34 -25.83 33.34
N ALA A 830 4.15 -25.73 32.75
CA ALA A 830 3.37 -24.49 32.68
C ALA A 830 2.19 -24.59 33.67
N SER A 831 2.39 -24.04 34.87
CA SER A 831 1.46 -24.15 36.00
C SER A 831 0.55 -22.94 36.19
N ALA A 832 0.81 -21.84 35.48
CA ALA A 832 -0.04 -20.64 35.53
C ALA A 832 -0.88 -20.44 34.25
N ALA A 833 -2.02 -19.77 34.38
CA ALA A 833 -2.94 -19.53 33.26
C ALA A 833 -2.31 -18.65 32.17
N ASN A 834 -2.59 -18.97 30.91
CA ASN A 834 -2.07 -18.25 29.74
C ASN A 834 -0.53 -18.06 29.76
N SER A 835 0.20 -19.11 30.18
CA SER A 835 1.66 -19.09 30.28
C SER A 835 2.29 -20.09 29.34
N VAL A 836 3.55 -19.84 28.96
CA VAL A 836 4.33 -20.71 28.08
C VAL A 836 5.65 -21.10 28.77
N ALA A 837 5.84 -22.38 29.07
CA ALA A 837 7.14 -22.92 29.47
C ALA A 837 7.86 -23.45 28.24
N LEU A 838 8.94 -22.78 27.81
CA LEU A 838 9.64 -23.02 26.55
C LEU A 838 11.04 -23.58 26.82
N GLY A 839 11.32 -24.78 26.35
CA GLY A 839 12.58 -25.51 26.57
C GLY A 839 12.48 -26.61 27.64
N GLN A 840 13.42 -27.56 27.60
CA GLN A 840 13.49 -28.71 28.52
C GLN A 840 13.54 -28.24 29.99
N GLY A 841 12.70 -28.77 30.87
CA GLY A 841 12.70 -28.43 32.30
C GLY A 841 12.34 -26.97 32.64
N SER A 842 11.85 -26.17 31.68
CA SER A 842 11.42 -24.79 31.94
C SER A 842 10.17 -24.77 32.83
N VAL A 843 10.07 -23.77 33.70
CA VAL A 843 8.92 -23.61 34.61
C VAL A 843 8.29 -22.24 34.37
N ALA A 844 7.00 -22.23 34.03
CA ALA A 844 6.18 -21.02 33.90
C ALA A 844 5.10 -21.03 34.99
N ASP A 845 5.44 -20.44 36.13
CA ASP A 845 4.61 -20.36 37.34
C ASP A 845 3.90 -19.02 37.52
N ARG A 846 4.02 -18.10 36.55
CA ARG A 846 3.36 -16.80 36.54
C ARG A 846 2.46 -16.62 35.32
N ALA A 847 1.24 -16.14 35.54
CA ALA A 847 0.25 -15.96 34.46
C ALA A 847 0.71 -14.91 33.44
N ASN A 848 0.33 -15.08 32.17
CA ASN A 848 0.68 -14.19 31.05
C ASN A 848 2.20 -14.03 30.84
N THR A 849 2.95 -15.13 30.91
CA THR A 849 4.41 -15.10 30.71
C THR A 849 4.90 -16.18 29.76
N VAL A 850 6.04 -15.92 29.13
CA VAL A 850 6.86 -16.94 28.47
C VAL A 850 8.11 -17.14 29.31
N SER A 851 8.27 -18.31 29.90
CA SER A 851 9.46 -18.69 30.65
C SER A 851 10.34 -19.62 29.81
N VAL A 852 11.59 -19.24 29.57
CA VAL A 852 12.55 -20.03 28.77
C VAL A 852 13.46 -20.92 29.62
N GLY A 853 13.27 -20.93 30.94
CA GLY A 853 14.10 -21.68 31.89
C GLY A 853 13.39 -21.92 33.22
N ALA A 854 14.15 -22.35 34.22
CA ALA A 854 13.70 -22.44 35.60
C ALA A 854 14.69 -21.69 36.50
N ALA A 855 14.30 -21.38 37.74
CA ALA A 855 15.19 -20.72 38.69
C ALA A 855 16.47 -21.55 38.90
N GLY A 856 17.64 -20.93 38.69
CA GLY A 856 18.95 -21.57 38.75
C GLY A 856 19.35 -22.34 37.48
N GLN A 857 18.50 -22.39 36.47
CA GLN A 857 18.70 -23.01 35.15
C GLN A 857 18.19 -22.06 34.04
N GLU A 858 18.54 -20.79 34.15
CA GLU A 858 18.14 -19.74 33.20
C GLU A 858 18.79 -19.93 31.83
N ARG A 859 18.04 -19.64 30.76
CA ARG A 859 18.54 -19.73 29.39
C ARG A 859 18.82 -18.37 28.80
N GLN A 860 19.91 -18.31 28.03
CA GLN A 860 20.18 -17.17 27.17
C GLN A 860 19.20 -17.16 26.00
N ILE A 861 18.58 -16.00 25.75
CA ILE A 861 17.80 -15.75 24.54
C ILE A 861 18.74 -15.08 23.54
N ALA A 862 19.22 -15.85 22.56
CA ALA A 862 20.16 -15.40 21.53
C ALA A 862 19.43 -14.98 20.24
N ASN A 863 20.14 -14.27 19.36
CA ASN A 863 19.60 -13.75 18.08
C ASN A 863 18.45 -12.74 18.23
N VAL A 864 18.41 -12.01 19.35
CA VAL A 864 17.45 -10.92 19.56
C VAL A 864 17.89 -9.72 18.72
N ALA A 865 17.09 -9.35 17.72
CA ALA A 865 17.29 -8.13 16.95
C ALA A 865 17.10 -6.89 17.83
N ALA A 866 17.49 -5.72 17.33
CA ALA A 866 17.27 -4.48 18.08
C ALA A 866 15.76 -4.23 18.24
N GLY A 867 15.26 -4.15 19.48
CA GLY A 867 13.88 -3.81 19.77
C GLY A 867 13.52 -2.43 19.24
N VAL A 868 12.38 -2.31 18.57
CA VAL A 868 11.90 -1.08 17.92
C VAL A 868 10.68 -0.52 18.64
N GLN A 869 9.84 -1.39 19.21
CA GLN A 869 8.67 -1.01 20.01
C GLN A 869 8.96 -1.11 21.51
N GLY A 870 8.21 -0.36 22.33
CA GLY A 870 8.42 -0.30 23.78
C GLY A 870 8.23 -1.63 24.54
N THR A 871 7.69 -2.66 23.89
CA THR A 871 7.47 -4.01 24.44
C THR A 871 8.43 -5.06 23.88
N ASP A 872 9.36 -4.68 23.00
CA ASP A 872 10.33 -5.60 22.42
C ASP A 872 11.45 -5.92 23.43
N ALA A 873 12.03 -7.12 23.33
CA ALA A 873 13.22 -7.46 24.11
C ALA A 873 14.43 -6.65 23.64
N VAL A 874 15.13 -6.00 24.58
CA VAL A 874 16.35 -5.24 24.29
C VAL A 874 17.52 -6.20 24.15
N ASN A 875 18.25 -6.12 23.05
CA ASN A 875 19.45 -6.96 22.87
C ASN A 875 20.68 -6.35 23.56
N VAL A 876 21.72 -7.17 23.78
CA VAL A 876 22.92 -6.73 24.50
C VAL A 876 23.61 -5.56 23.80
N ASN A 877 23.56 -5.47 22.47
CA ASN A 877 24.13 -4.35 21.71
C ASN A 877 23.37 -3.04 21.97
N GLN A 878 22.04 -3.05 22.03
CA GLN A 878 21.23 -1.87 22.37
C GLN A 878 21.42 -1.44 23.82
N LEU A 879 21.50 -2.39 24.76
CA LEU A 879 21.83 -2.08 26.14
C LEU A 879 23.24 -1.50 26.24
N GLN A 880 24.23 -2.08 25.57
CA GLN A 880 25.59 -1.55 25.55
C GLN A 880 25.67 -0.18 24.88
N GLN A 881 24.91 0.07 23.81
CA GLN A 881 24.82 1.39 23.18
C GLN A 881 24.13 2.41 24.08
N SER A 882 23.05 2.04 24.77
CA SER A 882 22.36 2.90 25.73
C SER A 882 23.21 3.18 26.97
N VAL A 883 23.89 2.18 27.53
CA VAL A 883 24.78 2.34 28.68
C VAL A 883 26.04 3.10 28.28
N SER A 884 26.64 2.82 27.13
CA SER A 884 27.79 3.60 26.63
C SER A 884 27.39 5.04 26.30
N GLY A 885 26.17 5.26 25.81
CA GLY A 885 25.57 6.57 25.61
C GLY A 885 25.34 7.30 26.94
N ALA A 886 24.69 6.67 27.92
CA ALA A 886 24.40 7.25 29.22
C ALA A 886 25.67 7.50 30.06
N VAL A 887 26.64 6.59 30.04
CA VAL A 887 27.96 6.78 30.68
C VAL A 887 28.79 7.82 29.93
N GLY A 888 28.66 7.90 28.60
CA GLY A 888 29.26 8.94 27.77
C GLY A 888 28.70 10.33 28.07
N GLU A 889 27.37 10.46 28.13
CA GLU A 889 26.68 11.70 28.51
C GLU A 889 26.95 12.07 29.96
N ALA A 890 26.94 11.12 30.90
CA ALA A 890 27.30 11.39 32.29
C ALA A 890 28.75 11.84 32.44
N ARG A 891 29.69 11.22 31.72
CA ARG A 891 31.09 11.66 31.67
C ARG A 891 31.23 13.04 31.03
N SER A 892 30.56 13.29 29.90
CA SER A 892 30.59 14.61 29.25
C SER A 892 29.99 15.70 30.13
N TYR A 893 28.83 15.44 30.74
CA TYR A 893 28.18 16.36 31.67
C TYR A 893 29.06 16.64 32.90
N THR A 894 29.62 15.60 33.51
CA THR A 894 30.49 15.76 34.69
C THR A 894 31.78 16.48 34.33
N ASP A 895 32.41 16.13 33.21
CA ASP A 895 33.61 16.79 32.71
C ASP A 895 33.35 18.26 32.34
N ASP A 896 32.21 18.57 31.72
CA ASP A 896 31.86 19.94 31.34
C ASP A 896 31.47 20.79 32.55
N GLN A 897 30.76 20.22 33.54
CA GLN A 897 30.51 20.89 34.82
C GLN A 897 31.81 21.12 35.59
N ILE A 898 32.73 20.15 35.64
CA ILE A 898 34.05 20.32 36.28
C ILE A 898 34.88 21.36 35.54
N ARG A 899 34.91 21.35 34.20
CA ARG A 899 35.61 22.38 33.41
C ARG A 899 34.97 23.75 33.57
N SER A 900 33.64 23.83 33.65
CA SER A 900 32.91 25.07 33.91
C SER A 900 33.22 25.62 35.29
N ALA A 901 33.06 24.82 36.35
CA ALA A 901 33.37 25.20 37.72
C ALA A 901 34.84 25.61 37.90
N ARG A 902 35.77 24.91 37.23
CA ARG A 902 37.19 25.30 37.23
C ARG A 902 37.42 26.64 36.54
N ARG A 903 36.74 26.91 35.41
CA ARG A 903 36.80 28.22 34.73
C ARG A 903 36.08 29.32 35.52
N ASP A 904 34.96 29.05 36.18
CA ASP A 904 34.26 30.01 37.04
C ASP A 904 35.09 30.34 38.28
N SER A 905 35.76 29.34 38.88
CA SER A 905 36.73 29.56 39.95
C SER A 905 37.95 30.36 39.48
N TYR A 906 38.49 30.06 38.29
CA TYR A 906 39.57 30.86 37.71
C TYR A 906 39.14 32.30 37.39
N GLY A 907 37.90 32.51 36.91
CA GLY A 907 37.29 33.82 36.72
C GLY A 907 37.14 34.59 38.03
N GLY A 908 36.67 33.93 39.09
CA GLY A 908 36.59 34.49 40.44
C GLY A 908 37.96 34.88 41.00
N THR A 909 38.98 34.05 40.83
CA THR A 909 40.36 34.38 41.25
C THR A 909 40.96 35.51 40.41
N ALA A 910 40.70 35.54 39.10
CA ALA A 910 41.09 36.65 38.24
C ALA A 910 40.40 37.96 38.66
N SER A 911 39.12 37.90 39.05
CA SER A 911 38.35 39.02 39.59
C SER A 911 38.91 39.51 40.93
N ALA A 912 39.28 38.59 41.82
CA ALA A 912 39.93 38.93 43.09
C ALA A 912 41.32 39.56 42.88
N LEU A 913 42.11 39.04 41.94
CA LEU A 913 43.40 39.62 41.55
C LEU A 913 43.23 41.01 40.94
N ALA A 914 42.23 41.20 40.09
CA ALA A 914 41.88 42.51 39.52
C ALA A 914 41.46 43.49 40.63
N MET A 915 40.60 43.08 41.56
CA MET A 915 40.16 43.92 42.67
C MET A 915 41.27 44.25 43.67
N ALA A 916 42.19 43.31 43.93
CA ALA A 916 43.35 43.53 44.78
C ALA A 916 44.34 44.53 44.15
N GLY A 917 44.44 44.53 42.82
CA GLY A 917 45.27 45.48 42.07
C GLY A 917 44.75 46.91 42.01
N LEU A 918 43.55 47.20 42.51
CA LEU A 918 42.97 48.56 42.51
C LEU A 918 43.65 49.47 43.54
N PRO A 919 44.33 50.55 43.12
CA PRO A 919 44.88 51.55 44.03
C PRO A 919 43.79 52.22 44.89
N GLN A 920 44.18 52.65 46.09
CA GLN A 920 43.31 53.35 47.04
C GLN A 920 43.67 54.84 47.09
N ALA A 921 42.67 55.71 47.31
CA ALA A 921 42.87 57.14 47.53
C ALA A 921 43.71 57.40 48.79
N VAL A 922 44.79 58.17 48.64
CA VAL A 922 45.75 58.48 49.72
C VAL A 922 45.73 59.97 50.15
N LEU A 923 44.90 60.81 49.50
CA LEU A 923 44.83 62.25 49.76
C LEU A 923 43.50 62.63 50.44
N PRO A 924 43.51 63.35 51.59
CA PRO A 924 42.29 63.73 52.31
C PRO A 924 41.34 64.59 51.48
N GLY A 925 40.04 64.27 51.53
CA GLY A 925 38.96 65.00 50.82
C GLY A 925 38.82 64.68 49.33
N ARG A 926 39.67 63.83 48.76
CA ARG A 926 39.65 63.48 47.32
C ARG A 926 39.19 62.04 47.10
N GLY A 927 38.35 61.84 46.07
CA GLY A 927 37.98 60.54 45.55
C GLY A 927 38.95 60.06 44.46
N MET A 928 39.09 58.74 44.33
CA MET A 928 39.88 58.07 43.29
C MET A 928 39.00 57.02 42.62
N VAL A 929 38.93 57.07 41.29
CA VAL A 929 38.40 55.98 40.46
C VAL A 929 39.59 55.23 39.89
N ALA A 930 39.61 53.92 40.09
CA ALA A 930 40.65 53.02 39.65
C ALA A 930 40.04 51.91 38.80
N MET A 931 40.81 51.46 37.80
CA MET A 931 40.50 50.27 37.02
C MET A 931 41.71 49.35 37.05
N ALA A 932 41.48 48.05 37.21
CA ALA A 932 42.54 47.05 37.26
C ALA A 932 42.11 45.79 36.52
N GLY A 933 43.07 45.14 35.87
CA GLY A 933 42.88 43.88 35.17
C GLY A 933 43.61 42.74 35.87
N GLY A 934 43.02 41.57 35.91
CA GLY A 934 43.61 40.35 36.46
C GLY A 934 43.44 39.19 35.47
N THR A 935 44.44 38.32 35.38
CA THR A 935 44.34 37.08 34.59
C THR A 935 44.77 35.90 35.44
N TYR A 936 44.05 34.78 35.34
CA TYR A 936 44.38 33.56 36.05
C TYR A 936 43.80 32.35 35.32
N GLY A 937 44.62 31.32 35.08
CA GLY A 937 44.15 30.07 34.47
C GLY A 937 43.45 30.21 33.11
N GLY A 938 43.79 31.23 32.32
CA GLY A 938 43.18 31.51 31.01
C GLY A 938 41.85 32.29 31.06
N GLN A 939 41.41 32.73 32.24
CA GLN A 939 40.31 33.69 32.41
C GLN A 939 40.86 35.10 32.68
N SER A 940 40.09 36.11 32.29
CA SER A 940 40.42 37.52 32.44
C SER A 940 39.34 38.19 33.27
N ALA A 941 39.71 39.15 34.11
CA ALA A 941 38.74 39.95 34.84
C ALA A 941 39.12 41.42 34.87
N LEU A 942 38.10 42.25 34.93
CA LEU A 942 38.18 43.70 35.02
C LEU A 942 37.52 44.13 36.32
N ALA A 943 38.23 44.91 37.12
CA ALA A 943 37.69 45.53 38.31
C ALA A 943 37.70 47.05 38.17
N ILE A 944 36.66 47.69 38.71
CA ILE A 944 36.53 49.13 38.83
C ILE A 944 36.25 49.44 40.29
N GLY A 945 37.05 50.32 40.88
CA GLY A 945 36.88 50.74 42.26
C GLY A 945 36.81 52.25 42.37
N VAL A 946 35.94 52.71 43.26
CA VAL A 946 35.93 54.08 43.75
C VAL A 946 36.34 54.05 45.21
N SER A 947 37.37 54.82 45.56
CA SER A 947 37.76 55.01 46.96
C SER A 947 37.83 56.48 47.31
N GLN A 948 37.50 56.82 48.54
CA GLN A 948 37.53 58.18 49.02
C GLN A 948 38.07 58.21 50.44
N LEU A 949 38.99 59.14 50.70
CA LEU A 949 39.47 59.44 52.04
C LEU A 949 38.72 60.69 52.54
N SER A 950 38.10 60.60 53.71
CA SER A 950 37.36 61.71 54.32
C SER A 950 38.24 62.96 54.48
N GLU A 951 37.65 64.15 54.50
CA GLU A 951 38.38 65.43 54.61
C GLU A 951 39.29 65.51 55.86
N THR A 952 38.93 64.82 56.94
CA THR A 952 39.73 64.74 58.16
C THR A 952 40.90 63.76 58.07
N GLY A 953 41.02 62.99 56.98
CA GLY A 953 42.03 61.96 56.80
C GLY A 953 41.80 60.67 57.61
N LYS A 954 40.71 60.59 58.39
CA LYS A 954 40.47 59.47 59.33
C LYS A 954 39.75 58.28 58.73
N TRP A 955 38.86 58.45 57.74
CA TRP A 955 38.09 57.34 57.17
C TRP A 955 38.41 57.15 55.69
N VAL A 956 38.76 55.93 55.30
CA VAL A 956 38.80 55.52 53.89
C VAL A 956 37.63 54.61 53.57
N TYR A 957 36.89 54.96 52.54
CA TYR A 957 35.85 54.12 51.94
C TYR A 957 36.36 53.60 50.61
N LYS A 958 36.13 52.32 50.32
CA LYS A 958 36.42 51.71 49.03
C LYS A 958 35.23 50.85 48.61
N LEU A 959 34.63 51.19 47.49
CA LEU A 959 33.64 50.40 46.79
C LEU A 959 34.29 49.89 45.52
N GLN A 960 34.24 48.58 45.26
CA GLN A 960 34.81 48.00 44.06
C GLN A 960 33.91 46.91 43.52
N GLY A 961 33.76 46.90 42.20
CA GLY A 961 33.05 45.88 41.45
C GLY A 961 34.00 45.23 40.45
N SER A 962 33.83 43.94 40.22
CA SER A 962 34.56 43.21 39.19
C SER A 962 33.63 42.38 38.34
N THR A 963 34.02 42.19 37.08
CA THR A 963 33.44 41.19 36.20
C THR A 963 34.57 40.36 35.59
N ASP A 964 34.30 39.09 35.32
CA ASP A 964 35.23 38.22 34.61
C ASP A 964 34.74 37.83 33.20
N SER A 965 35.60 37.12 32.47
CA SER A 965 35.31 36.55 31.14
C SER A 965 34.26 35.44 31.15
N ARG A 966 33.74 35.07 32.33
CA ARG A 966 32.59 34.17 32.51
C ARG A 966 31.29 34.93 32.75
N GLY A 967 31.34 36.25 32.87
CA GLY A 967 30.19 37.13 33.09
C GLY A 967 29.69 37.13 34.54
N GLN A 968 30.51 36.66 35.49
CA GLN A 968 30.18 36.70 36.91
C GLN A 968 30.56 38.05 37.50
N PHE A 969 29.67 38.62 38.31
CA PHE A 969 29.86 39.92 38.95
C PHE A 969 30.18 39.75 40.44
N GLY A 970 31.27 40.37 40.87
CA GLY A 970 31.62 40.52 42.28
C GLY A 970 31.56 41.98 42.68
N ALA A 971 31.12 42.28 43.89
CA ALA A 971 31.25 43.61 44.47
C ALA A 971 31.71 43.49 45.91
N SER A 972 32.60 44.37 46.34
CA SER A 972 32.98 44.51 47.73
C SER A 972 33.01 45.98 48.14
N VAL A 973 32.62 46.22 49.39
CA VAL A 973 32.72 47.52 50.03
C VAL A 973 33.53 47.34 51.31
N GLY A 974 34.47 48.24 51.54
CA GLY A 974 35.28 48.29 52.74
C GLY A 974 35.36 49.72 53.26
N ALA A 975 35.29 49.87 54.58
CA ALA A 975 35.58 51.13 55.26
C ALA A 975 36.65 50.86 56.32
N GLY A 976 37.70 51.67 56.33
CA GLY A 976 38.79 51.60 57.31
C GLY A 976 38.98 52.94 57.98
N MET A 977 39.22 52.94 59.29
CA MET A 977 39.52 54.16 60.05
C MET A 977 41.01 54.18 60.43
N HIS A 978 41.71 55.25 60.07
CA HIS A 978 43.02 55.60 60.58
C HIS A 978 42.82 56.45 61.86
N TRP A 979 43.49 56.07 62.95
CA TRP A 979 43.43 56.80 64.23
C TRP A 979 44.67 57.66 64.46
#